data_AF-D5C4N5-F1
#
_entry.id   AF-D5C4N5-F1
#
_cell.length_a   1.000
_cell.length_b   1.000
_cell.length_c   1.000
_cell.angle_alpha   90.00
_cell.angle_beta   90.00
_cell.angle_gamma   90.00
#
_symmetry.space_group_name_H-M   'P 1'
#
loop_
_entity.id
_entity.type
_entity.pdbx_description
1 polymer ?
#
loop_
_entity_poly.entity_id
_entity_poly.type
_entity_poly.pdbx_seq_one_letter_code
_entity_poly.pdbx_strand_id
1 'polypeptide(L)'
;MASVPSKKVARQIYVHVNYINSMDTTLKSALLEAERLAGVCRSDHYNVVRYELGTSCISLLYYPNFFEEPFPALRESWRVDLAAGKLSYRTYKDSLNPPILHRKELLISDDHPRWCQYKSLTEAAESVGLFAEPTRIGYQRQWLQLVREKGYQIIGHELVPIGNDESLQDDEAPLHADWSVARQLTALTRYGLSAPIQSLARYGFLDGCNTIFDYGCGRGDDVRGLVENGLQAAGWDPYYAPDNPITQADIVNLGFVINVIEDFDERVDALVTAFSLARQLLVVSVMLVNQNKIQGQRFKDGMLTKRGTFQKYYTQAEIRDFLEDLLHEEPIPVAPGVFFVFRDKDAEQRFLVNRFRSRGNVLRVPLLFPRERQLRNRNERTDKKYAYYRESLDRLWNLWVSLGRKPDKTEVEGQVALIEGFGSLNNAFRFIKARKNLTALECSRQTRTADLEVYFALCEFKRRKPYKRLEHGLQRDIKAFFGSYTNVKQVAHELLFQIADVEAINQACQQASEQGLGWLVERKSLQLHASLVEKLSPLLRVYVGCATVIYGDYHDADLVKIHIASGKVSFMKYDDFERKPLPRMTERVKVKLREQDIEYYAYDDNYTPPFLYNKSRYINEEFLHYPEQVVFDQALEKCGLFDFAGYGPNPDNFLEILSRNRLVIEGFRLVRSRTIPNLDSPCGRYFIFRQLIECGETQARTGLENLPEQPETYNALCDLTTQVLDPVIDYFGMIRLTYGFCSPALAKKIPGRISPQRDQHAACELNRRGKPICDRLGAAVDFIVDYESMLEVAQWVVANTPFDRLYFYGDDKPIHVSFGPDNSKQIVRMILGKSGKLLPQVTPMEAFLSLE
;
A
#
# COMPACT_ATOMS: atom_id res chain seq x y z
N MET A 1 23.58 31.86 24.06
CA MET A 1 22.16 31.90 23.63
C MET A 1 21.59 30.52 23.86
N ALA A 2 20.39 30.39 24.43
CA ALA A 2 19.72 29.09 24.55
C ALA A 2 19.41 28.55 23.16
N SER A 3 19.61 27.25 22.92
CA SER A 3 19.26 26.63 21.64
C SER A 3 17.75 26.53 21.50
N VAL A 4 17.21 26.95 20.34
CA VAL A 4 15.77 26.83 20.04
C VAL A 4 15.33 25.36 20.17
N PRO A 5 14.32 25.03 21.00
CA PRO A 5 13.78 23.68 21.12
C PRO A 5 13.37 23.14 19.75
N SER A 6 14.04 22.09 19.30
CA SER A 6 13.86 21.54 17.96
C SER A 6 14.12 20.03 17.93
N LYS A 7 13.24 19.31 17.23
CA LYS A 7 13.39 17.87 16.98
C LYS A 7 14.01 17.68 15.59
N LYS A 8 15.13 16.94 15.52
CA LYS A 8 15.79 16.60 14.25
C LYS A 8 15.52 15.14 13.89
N VAL A 9 15.13 14.87 12.66
CA VAL A 9 14.89 13.52 12.11
C VAL A 9 15.53 13.46 10.73
N ALA A 10 16.63 12.70 10.61
CA ALA A 10 17.53 12.78 9.45
C ALA A 10 17.91 14.24 9.14
N ARG A 11 17.60 14.74 7.94
CA ARG A 11 17.86 16.13 7.51
C ARG A 11 16.72 17.12 7.86
N GLN A 12 15.59 16.63 8.38
CA GLN A 12 14.40 17.45 8.66
C GLN A 12 14.41 17.97 10.10
N ILE A 13 14.12 19.25 10.26
CA ILE A 13 14.02 19.95 11.54
C ILE A 13 12.55 20.31 11.78
N TYR A 14 12.05 19.97 12.96
CA TYR A 14 10.70 20.26 13.43
C TYR A 14 10.76 21.23 14.61
N VAL A 15 9.91 22.25 14.63
CA VAL A 15 9.83 23.25 15.71
C VAL A 15 8.38 23.67 15.97
N HIS A 16 8.01 23.83 17.24
CA HIS A 16 6.68 24.31 17.63
C HIS A 16 6.55 25.83 17.46
N VAL A 17 5.35 26.31 17.10
CA VAL A 17 5.11 27.72 16.71
C VAL A 17 5.56 28.76 17.73
N ASN A 18 5.48 28.44 19.03
CA ASN A 18 5.89 29.30 20.13
C ASN A 18 7.36 29.74 20.05
N TYR A 19 8.23 28.96 19.40
CA TYR A 19 9.69 29.20 19.35
C TYR A 19 10.19 29.77 18.01
N ILE A 20 9.30 30.00 17.05
CA ILE A 20 9.64 30.58 15.73
C ILE A 20 10.25 31.98 15.87
N ASN A 21 9.80 32.77 16.85
CA ASN A 21 10.33 34.10 17.09
C ASN A 21 11.83 34.11 17.49
N SER A 22 12.36 32.98 17.96
CA SER A 22 13.78 32.78 18.32
C SER A 22 14.65 32.26 17.16
N MET A 23 14.08 32.00 15.97
CA MET A 23 14.81 31.54 14.77
C MET A 23 15.54 32.68 14.04
N ASP A 24 16.34 32.33 13.03
CA ASP A 24 16.94 33.31 12.11
C ASP A 24 15.88 34.05 11.26
N THR A 25 16.29 35.17 10.67
CA THR A 25 15.44 36.10 9.92
C THR A 25 15.02 35.55 8.54
N THR A 26 15.86 34.72 7.91
CA THR A 26 15.63 34.11 6.59
C THR A 26 14.56 33.02 6.67
N LEU A 27 14.59 32.20 7.71
CA LEU A 27 13.57 31.17 7.93
C LEU A 27 12.22 31.80 8.29
N LYS A 28 12.22 32.95 9.00
CA LYS A 28 11.00 33.74 9.28
C LYS A 28 10.37 34.32 8.01
N SER A 29 11.15 34.88 7.08
CA SER A 29 10.60 35.40 5.83
C SER A 29 10.10 34.28 4.91
N ALA A 30 10.83 33.18 4.81
CA ALA A 30 10.38 31.98 4.08
C ALA A 30 9.07 31.40 4.66
N LEU A 31 8.91 31.42 5.99
CA LEU A 31 7.67 31.00 6.64
C LEU A 31 6.50 31.95 6.37
N LEU A 32 6.70 33.26 6.42
CA LEU A 32 5.65 34.25 6.11
C LEU A 32 5.14 34.07 4.67
N GLU A 33 6.02 33.79 3.72
CA GLU A 33 5.64 33.48 2.34
C GLU A 33 4.91 32.13 2.23
N ALA A 34 5.30 31.12 3.01
CA ALA A 34 4.58 29.85 3.08
C ALA A 34 3.18 30.01 3.70
N GLU A 35 3.03 30.81 4.76
CA GLU A 35 1.74 31.19 5.36
C GLU A 35 0.85 31.91 4.32
N ARG A 36 1.42 32.86 3.55
CA ARG A 36 0.73 33.60 2.49
C ARG A 36 0.26 32.71 1.33
N LEU A 37 1.10 31.79 0.86
CA LEU A 37 0.77 30.87 -0.23
C LEU A 37 -0.25 29.80 0.18
N ALA A 38 -0.18 29.32 1.43
CA ALA A 38 -1.13 28.35 1.96
C ALA A 38 -2.45 28.99 2.45
N GLY A 39 -2.49 30.31 2.66
CA GLY A 39 -3.66 31.03 3.18
C GLY A 39 -3.97 30.72 4.64
N VAL A 40 -2.95 30.43 5.45
CA VAL A 40 -3.10 29.93 6.84
C VAL A 40 -2.45 30.84 7.88
N CYS A 41 -3.14 31.00 9.01
CA CYS A 41 -2.63 31.72 10.18
C CYS A 41 -1.95 30.76 11.18
N ARG A 42 -0.80 31.19 11.71
CA ARG A 42 -0.06 30.53 12.80
C ARG A 42 -0.92 30.37 14.05
N SER A 43 -0.73 29.25 14.77
CA SER A 43 -1.45 28.85 15.99
C SER A 43 -2.93 28.52 15.78
N ASP A 44 -3.63 29.18 14.85
CA ASP A 44 -5.02 28.88 14.49
C ASP A 44 -5.12 27.60 13.63
N HIS A 45 -4.28 27.53 12.58
CA HIS A 45 -4.35 26.47 11.56
C HIS A 45 -3.23 25.45 11.65
N TYR A 46 -2.08 25.81 12.23
CA TYR A 46 -0.93 24.92 12.38
C TYR A 46 -0.14 25.27 13.65
N ASN A 47 0.54 24.28 14.24
CA ASN A 47 1.31 24.46 15.48
C ASN A 47 2.74 23.86 15.45
N VAL A 48 3.11 23.11 14.42
CA VAL A 48 4.48 22.65 14.19
C VAL A 48 4.92 23.00 12.75
N VAL A 49 6.12 23.54 12.60
CA VAL A 49 6.78 23.73 11.30
C VAL A 49 7.81 22.62 11.12
N ARG A 50 7.89 22.05 9.92
CA ARG A 50 8.94 21.13 9.49
C ARG A 50 9.63 21.67 8.24
N TYR A 51 10.94 21.74 8.24
CA TYR A 51 11.74 22.22 7.11
C TYR A 51 13.05 21.41 6.98
N GLU A 52 13.76 21.56 5.87
CA GLU A 52 15.07 20.95 5.63
C GLU A 52 16.07 22.00 5.14
N LEU A 53 17.25 22.05 5.77
CA LEU A 53 18.30 23.01 5.44
C LEU A 53 18.80 22.80 3.99
N GLY A 54 18.84 23.89 3.23
CA GLY A 54 19.23 23.89 1.81
C GLY A 54 18.09 23.55 0.84
N THR A 55 16.83 23.43 1.29
CA THR A 55 15.66 23.22 0.42
C THR A 55 14.65 24.36 0.50
N SER A 56 13.88 24.57 -0.56
CA SER A 56 12.75 25.51 -0.64
C SER A 56 11.46 24.99 0.01
N CYS A 57 11.49 23.78 0.58
CA CYS A 57 10.30 23.08 1.07
C CYS A 57 10.04 23.34 2.56
N ILE A 58 8.89 23.96 2.86
CA ILE A 58 8.36 24.11 4.23
C ILE A 58 7.08 23.28 4.35
N SER A 59 6.92 22.55 5.46
CA SER A 59 5.65 21.91 5.83
C SER A 59 5.08 22.53 7.11
N LEU A 60 3.84 22.98 7.04
CA LEU A 60 3.04 23.46 8.16
C LEU A 60 2.16 22.31 8.64
N LEU A 61 2.23 21.95 9.92
CA LEU A 61 1.62 20.75 10.48
C LEU A 61 0.73 21.13 11.67
N TYR A 62 -0.48 20.56 11.71
CA TYR A 62 -1.43 20.77 12.79
C TYR A 62 -1.68 19.51 13.61
N TYR A 63 -1.27 19.57 14.86
CA TYR A 63 -1.47 18.55 15.88
C TYR A 63 -2.48 19.04 16.91
N PRO A 64 -3.80 18.78 16.77
CA PRO A 64 -4.78 19.15 17.79
C PRO A 64 -4.41 18.51 19.14
N ASN A 65 -4.74 19.20 20.24
CA ASN A 65 -4.47 18.71 21.61
C ASN A 65 -2.97 18.37 21.86
N PHE A 66 -2.04 19.06 21.18
CA PHE A 66 -0.59 18.81 21.20
C PHE A 66 0.00 18.58 22.61
N PHE A 67 -0.46 19.33 23.60
CA PHE A 67 0.03 19.22 24.97
C PHE A 67 -0.71 18.10 25.75
N GLU A 68 -1.98 17.84 25.46
CA GLU A 68 -2.87 16.94 26.19
C GLU A 68 -2.69 15.46 25.79
N GLU A 69 -2.48 15.20 24.50
CA GLU A 69 -2.28 13.86 23.93
C GLU A 69 -0.82 13.41 24.09
N PRO A 70 -0.50 12.18 24.51
CA PRO A 70 0.90 11.73 24.65
C PRO A 70 1.64 11.69 23.32
N PHE A 71 0.98 11.18 22.27
CA PHE A 71 1.48 11.05 20.91
C PHE A 71 0.45 11.70 19.96
N PRO A 72 0.40 13.05 19.86
CA PRO A 72 -0.67 13.72 19.15
C PRO A 72 -0.69 13.33 17.67
N ALA A 73 -1.88 13.05 17.16
CA ALA A 73 -2.10 12.73 15.75
C ALA A 73 -2.05 14.00 14.89
N LEU A 74 -1.44 13.89 13.71
CA LEU A 74 -1.45 14.92 12.68
C LEU A 74 -2.87 15.00 12.10
N ARG A 75 -3.51 16.17 12.16
CA ARG A 75 -4.82 16.40 11.53
C ARG A 75 -4.69 16.95 10.12
N GLU A 76 -3.82 17.93 9.93
CA GLU A 76 -3.66 18.66 8.66
C GLU A 76 -2.19 18.98 8.36
N SER A 77 -1.85 18.98 7.08
CA SER A 77 -0.51 19.24 6.58
C SER A 77 -0.57 20.07 5.30
N TRP A 78 0.11 21.22 5.29
CA TRP A 78 0.37 22.02 4.10
C TRP A 78 1.86 21.93 3.77
N ARG A 79 2.21 21.36 2.62
CA ARG A 79 3.58 21.37 2.08
C ARG A 79 3.67 22.45 1.01
N VAL A 80 4.51 23.45 1.24
CA VAL A 80 4.80 24.55 0.31
C VAL A 80 6.20 24.36 -0.25
N ASP A 81 6.32 24.33 -1.57
CA ASP A 81 7.59 24.53 -2.26
C ASP A 81 7.68 25.98 -2.73
N LEU A 82 8.52 26.76 -2.04
CA LEU A 82 8.69 28.19 -2.28
C LEU A 82 9.37 28.50 -3.62
N ALA A 83 10.14 27.57 -4.18
CA ALA A 83 10.82 27.77 -5.47
C ALA A 83 9.89 27.48 -6.64
N ALA A 84 9.04 26.45 -6.51
CA ALA A 84 8.06 26.10 -7.53
C ALA A 84 6.72 26.87 -7.40
N GLY A 85 6.50 27.60 -6.30
CA GLY A 85 5.21 28.23 -5.98
C GLY A 85 4.08 27.22 -5.76
N LYS A 86 4.40 25.98 -5.40
CA LYS A 86 3.43 24.87 -5.31
C LYS A 86 2.98 24.61 -3.89
N LEU A 87 1.67 24.48 -3.72
CA LEU A 87 1.01 24.08 -2.48
C LEU A 87 0.46 22.66 -2.61
N SER A 88 0.70 21.83 -1.62
CA SER A 88 0.06 20.52 -1.45
C SER A 88 -0.57 20.44 -0.06
N TYR A 89 -1.89 20.25 0.00
CA TYR A 89 -2.64 20.08 1.24
C TYR A 89 -3.02 18.61 1.44
N ARG A 90 -3.02 18.15 2.69
CA ARG A 90 -3.56 16.84 3.10
C ARG A 90 -4.24 16.93 4.46
N THR A 91 -5.42 16.34 4.56
CA THR A 91 -6.15 16.15 5.82
C THR A 91 -6.21 14.68 6.20
N TYR A 92 -6.09 14.41 7.50
CA TYR A 92 -6.18 13.09 8.13
C TYR A 92 -7.36 13.01 9.11
N LYS A 93 -8.25 14.02 9.10
CA LYS A 93 -9.42 14.10 10.00
C LYS A 93 -10.25 12.81 10.03
N ASP A 94 -10.41 12.18 8.87
CA ASP A 94 -11.23 10.98 8.68
C ASP A 94 -10.36 9.71 8.47
N SER A 95 -9.07 9.78 8.81
CA SER A 95 -8.13 8.66 8.77
C SER A 95 -8.28 7.77 10.01
N LEU A 96 -8.34 6.45 9.79
CA LEU A 96 -8.24 5.48 10.89
C LEU A 96 -6.81 5.18 11.33
N ASN A 97 -5.82 5.78 10.67
CA ASN A 97 -4.40 5.54 10.94
C ASN A 97 -3.53 6.80 10.74
N PRO A 98 -3.86 7.94 11.36
CA PRO A 98 -3.14 9.18 11.13
C PRO A 98 -1.67 9.07 11.54
N PRO A 99 -0.76 9.83 10.91
CA PRO A 99 0.61 9.99 11.40
C PRO A 99 0.60 10.56 12.83
N ILE A 100 1.51 10.10 13.69
CA ILE A 100 1.61 10.55 15.09
C ILE A 100 2.95 11.19 15.40
N LEU A 101 2.96 12.12 16.36
CA LEU A 101 4.15 12.83 16.78
C LEU A 101 4.83 12.17 17.99
N HIS A 102 5.98 11.55 17.72
CA HIS A 102 6.91 11.05 18.73
C HIS A 102 7.79 12.14 19.32
N ARG A 103 8.34 11.91 20.53
CA ARG A 103 9.37 12.75 21.16
C ARG A 103 9.01 14.23 21.23
N LYS A 104 7.80 14.55 21.72
CA LYS A 104 7.28 15.92 21.74
C LYS A 104 7.98 16.82 22.77
N GLU A 105 8.68 16.24 23.74
CA GLU A 105 9.57 16.95 24.68
C GLU A 105 10.70 17.72 23.99
N LEU A 106 11.12 17.29 22.79
CA LEU A 106 12.15 17.98 21.99
C LEU A 106 11.64 19.26 21.30
N LEU A 107 10.33 19.51 21.31
CA LEU A 107 9.68 20.65 20.64
C LEU A 107 9.28 21.78 21.60
N ILE A 108 9.58 21.61 22.89
CA ILE A 108 9.26 22.55 23.97
C ILE A 108 10.50 22.75 24.86
N SER A 109 10.56 23.86 25.59
CA SER A 109 11.64 24.08 26.55
C SER A 109 11.52 23.12 27.74
N ASP A 110 12.67 22.80 28.32
CA ASP A 110 12.86 22.24 29.66
C ASP A 110 12.09 23.01 30.76
N ASP A 111 12.03 24.34 30.67
CA ASP A 111 11.23 25.20 31.56
C ASP A 111 9.70 24.94 31.53
N HIS A 112 9.19 24.16 30.57
CA HIS A 112 7.75 23.93 30.43
C HIS A 112 7.21 22.97 31.51
N PRO A 113 6.11 23.27 32.24
CA PRO A 113 5.66 22.48 33.39
C PRO A 113 5.39 21.00 33.16
N ARG A 114 5.08 20.60 31.91
CA ARG A 114 4.85 19.18 31.52
C ARG A 114 6.08 18.51 30.86
N TRP A 115 7.22 19.19 30.76
CA TRP A 115 8.41 18.67 30.05
C TRP A 115 8.92 17.36 30.66
N CYS A 116 9.10 17.33 31.98
CA CYS A 116 9.54 16.13 32.70
C CYS A 116 8.60 14.94 32.45
N GLN A 117 7.28 15.16 32.44
CA GLN A 117 6.29 14.12 32.17
C GLN A 117 6.43 13.54 30.75
N TYR A 118 6.60 14.39 29.73
CA TYR A 118 6.76 13.93 28.35
C TYR A 118 8.10 13.19 28.16
N LYS A 119 9.17 13.70 28.77
CA LYS A 119 10.48 13.06 28.76
C LYS A 119 10.45 11.68 29.40
N SER A 120 9.84 11.52 30.59
CA SER A 120 9.71 10.23 31.26
C SER A 120 8.95 9.19 30.43
N LEU A 121 7.90 9.61 29.69
CA LEU A 121 7.20 8.72 28.75
C LEU A 121 8.10 8.28 27.59
N THR A 122 8.88 9.20 27.01
CA THR A 122 9.83 8.88 25.94
C THR A 122 10.92 7.93 26.45
N GLU A 123 11.51 8.17 27.62
CA GLU A 123 12.52 7.30 28.23
C GLU A 123 11.97 5.90 28.57
N ALA A 124 10.72 5.82 29.06
CA ALA A 124 10.03 4.54 29.27
C ALA A 124 9.84 3.79 27.94
N ALA A 125 9.36 4.47 26.89
CA ALA A 125 9.18 3.89 25.56
C ALA A 125 10.51 3.50 24.87
N GLU A 126 11.60 4.20 25.15
CA GLU A 126 12.96 3.80 24.73
C GLU A 126 13.41 2.52 25.43
N SER A 127 13.25 2.42 26.75
CA SER A 127 13.75 1.27 27.53
C SER A 127 13.06 -0.06 27.19
N VAL A 128 11.80 -0.03 26.77
CA VAL A 128 11.06 -1.21 26.25
C VAL A 128 11.25 -1.45 24.74
N GLY A 129 12.07 -0.63 24.07
CA GLY A 129 12.45 -0.79 22.66
C GLY A 129 11.39 -0.36 21.64
N LEU A 130 10.40 0.47 22.00
CA LEU A 130 9.37 0.93 21.05
C LEU A 130 9.94 1.80 19.92
N PHE A 131 11.10 2.44 20.12
CA PHE A 131 11.78 3.23 19.10
C PHE A 131 12.82 2.44 18.26
N ALA A 132 12.90 1.11 18.41
CA ALA A 132 13.90 0.28 17.73
C ALA A 132 13.72 0.21 16.19
N GLU A 133 12.48 0.32 15.69
CA GLU A 133 12.18 0.34 14.24
C GLU A 133 11.46 1.65 13.84
N PRO A 134 12.18 2.78 13.68
CA PRO A 134 11.59 4.10 13.42
C PRO A 134 10.71 4.20 12.17
N THR A 135 10.86 3.29 11.21
CA THR A 135 10.10 3.25 9.95
C THR A 135 8.65 2.77 10.13
N ARG A 136 8.37 1.93 11.14
CA ARG A 136 7.03 1.33 11.34
C ARG A 136 6.16 2.11 12.32
N ILE A 137 6.76 2.91 13.19
CA ILE A 137 6.07 3.62 14.28
C ILE A 137 5.38 4.93 13.87
N GLY A 138 5.54 5.39 12.63
CA GLY A 138 5.07 6.71 12.19
C GLY A 138 3.56 6.93 12.25
N TYR A 139 2.77 5.85 12.34
CA TYR A 139 1.31 5.84 12.19
C TYR A 139 0.64 5.18 13.41
N GLN A 140 -0.56 5.66 13.77
CA GLN A 140 -1.21 5.36 15.04
C GLN A 140 -1.48 3.87 15.30
N ARG A 141 -1.96 3.12 14.29
CA ARG A 141 -2.29 1.69 14.42
C ARG A 141 -1.06 0.85 14.64
N GLN A 142 -0.03 1.01 13.81
CA GLN A 142 1.24 0.30 13.96
C GLN A 142 1.90 0.62 15.30
N TRP A 143 1.83 1.87 15.76
CA TRP A 143 2.31 2.25 17.10
C TRP A 143 1.55 1.54 18.22
N LEU A 144 0.21 1.59 18.21
CA LEU A 144 -0.61 0.94 19.24
C LEU A 144 -0.49 -0.59 19.20
N GLN A 145 -0.29 -1.18 18.03
CA GLN A 145 -0.01 -2.59 17.86
C GLN A 145 1.37 -2.95 18.48
N LEU A 146 2.43 -2.23 18.11
CA LEU A 146 3.78 -2.46 18.67
C LEU A 146 3.81 -2.29 20.19
N VAL A 147 3.06 -1.32 20.73
CA VAL A 147 2.89 -1.12 22.19
C VAL A 147 2.27 -2.35 22.86
N ARG A 148 1.25 -2.96 22.24
CA ARG A 148 0.63 -4.21 22.72
C ARG A 148 1.53 -5.43 22.55
N GLU A 149 2.23 -5.56 21.42
CA GLU A 149 3.21 -6.64 21.15
C GLU A 149 4.35 -6.63 22.19
N LYS A 150 4.68 -5.47 22.76
CA LYS A 150 5.62 -5.34 23.89
C LYS A 150 5.00 -5.62 25.26
N GLY A 151 3.70 -5.92 25.36
CA GLY A 151 3.00 -6.18 26.62
C GLY A 151 2.53 -4.93 27.37
N TYR A 152 2.41 -3.78 26.70
CA TYR A 152 2.06 -2.50 27.34
C TYR A 152 0.81 -1.83 26.73
N GLN A 153 0.28 -0.87 27.46
CA GLN A 153 -0.74 0.08 27.02
C GLN A 153 -0.38 1.50 27.49
N ILE A 154 -0.82 2.52 26.76
CA ILE A 154 -0.56 3.92 27.13
C ILE A 154 -1.76 4.48 27.90
N ILE A 155 -1.54 4.87 29.16
CA ILE A 155 -2.54 5.44 30.05
C ILE A 155 -2.16 6.89 30.38
N GLY A 156 -2.76 7.84 29.66
CA GLY A 156 -2.38 9.25 29.80
C GLY A 156 -0.98 9.48 29.24
N HIS A 157 -0.03 9.88 30.10
CA HIS A 157 1.38 10.00 29.74
C HIS A 157 2.26 8.93 30.41
N GLU A 158 1.68 7.77 30.74
CA GLU A 158 2.39 6.65 31.37
C GLU A 158 2.24 5.38 30.51
N LEU A 159 3.32 4.60 30.45
CA LEU A 159 3.34 3.28 29.80
C LEU A 159 3.08 2.22 30.89
N VAL A 160 1.91 1.60 30.85
CA VAL A 160 1.44 0.67 31.89
C VAL A 160 1.44 -0.75 31.32
N PRO A 161 2.01 -1.75 32.02
CA PRO A 161 1.92 -3.14 31.59
C PRO A 161 0.45 -3.58 31.41
N ILE A 162 0.18 -4.36 30.37
CA ILE A 162 -1.05 -5.14 30.30
C ILE A 162 -0.85 -6.31 31.26
N GLY A 163 -1.52 -6.30 32.41
CA GLY A 163 -1.53 -7.46 33.30
C GLY A 163 -2.14 -8.65 32.59
N ASN A 164 -1.52 -9.83 32.73
CA ASN A 164 -1.88 -11.05 31.99
C ASN A 164 -3.39 -11.32 32.03
N ASP A 165 -4.02 -11.22 30.87
CA ASP A 165 -5.34 -11.78 30.59
C ASP A 165 -5.11 -12.87 29.53
N GLU A 166 -5.09 -14.13 29.96
CA GLU A 166 -4.77 -15.28 29.11
C GLU A 166 -5.97 -15.64 28.22
N SER A 167 -6.14 -14.90 27.13
CA SER A 167 -6.95 -15.37 26.00
C SER A 167 -6.43 -14.82 24.66
N LEU A 168 -6.45 -15.70 23.64
CA LEU A 168 -5.90 -15.59 22.27
C LEU A 168 -4.47 -16.13 22.11
N GLN A 169 -4.37 -17.45 21.93
CA GLN A 169 -3.25 -18.10 21.24
C GLN A 169 -3.55 -18.17 19.73
N ASP A 170 -2.48 -18.12 18.94
CA ASP A 170 -2.50 -18.40 17.50
C ASP A 170 -2.67 -19.91 17.24
N ASP A 171 -3.45 -20.28 16.22
CA ASP A 171 -3.51 -21.64 15.68
C ASP A 171 -2.75 -21.73 14.36
N GLU A 172 -1.59 -22.42 14.36
CA GLU A 172 -0.87 -22.85 13.16
C GLU A 172 -1.41 -24.20 12.64
N ALA A 173 -1.44 -24.38 11.31
CA ALA A 173 -1.95 -25.60 10.67
C ALA A 173 -0.85 -26.64 10.37
N PRO A 174 -1.11 -27.98 10.46
CA PRO A 174 -0.18 -29.04 10.03
C PRO A 174 -0.46 -29.62 8.63
N LEU A 175 0.57 -30.28 8.04
CA LEU A 175 0.62 -30.87 6.69
C LEU A 175 0.62 -32.43 6.70
N HIS A 176 0.20 -33.07 5.58
CA HIS A 176 0.69 -34.32 4.92
C HIS A 176 -0.43 -34.99 4.06
N ALA A 177 -0.26 -35.22 2.74
CA ALA A 177 0.14 -36.46 2.03
C ALA A 177 -0.94 -37.60 1.99
N ASP A 178 -1.15 -38.42 0.94
CA ASP A 178 -0.43 -38.64 -0.34
C ASP A 178 -1.36 -39.04 -1.55
N TRP A 179 -0.95 -39.96 -2.45
CA TRP A 179 -1.46 -40.12 -3.84
C TRP A 179 -2.03 -41.51 -4.22
N SER A 180 -3.09 -41.53 -5.05
CA SER A 180 -3.28 -42.44 -6.23
C SER A 180 -4.64 -42.24 -6.95
N VAL A 181 -5.12 -43.26 -7.69
CA VAL A 181 -5.45 -43.10 -9.13
C VAL A 181 -6.37 -44.20 -9.69
N ALA A 182 -7.21 -44.01 -10.73
CA ALA A 182 -8.00 -42.86 -11.23
C ALA A 182 -8.95 -43.31 -12.36
N ARG A 183 -10.19 -42.79 -12.47
CA ARG A 183 -11.03 -42.82 -13.71
C ARG A 183 -11.74 -41.48 -14.01
N GLN A 184 -11.53 -40.43 -13.20
CA GLN A 184 -12.37 -39.23 -13.15
C GLN A 184 -11.57 -37.91 -13.31
N LEU A 185 -11.53 -37.32 -14.52
CA LEU A 185 -10.48 -36.34 -14.91
C LEU A 185 -10.94 -34.90 -15.29
N THR A 186 -12.19 -34.50 -15.00
CA THR A 186 -12.69 -33.12 -15.20
C THR A 186 -12.71 -32.26 -13.94
N ALA A 187 -12.85 -32.85 -12.75
CA ALA A 187 -12.85 -32.11 -11.48
C ALA A 187 -11.41 -31.70 -11.09
N LEU A 188 -11.16 -30.38 -10.97
CA LEU A 188 -9.90 -29.83 -10.46
C LEU A 188 -9.92 -29.82 -8.93
N THR A 189 -9.04 -30.60 -8.29
CA THR A 189 -8.72 -30.43 -6.86
C THR A 189 -8.06 -29.07 -6.65
N ARG A 190 -8.66 -28.23 -5.78
CA ARG A 190 -8.14 -26.91 -5.40
C ARG A 190 -7.90 -26.85 -3.90
N TYR A 191 -6.79 -26.23 -3.50
CA TYR A 191 -6.58 -25.83 -2.11
C TYR A 191 -7.26 -24.46 -1.90
N GLY A 192 -8.56 -24.48 -1.63
CA GLY A 192 -9.37 -23.29 -1.32
C GLY A 192 -10.73 -23.23 -2.04
N LEU A 193 -11.67 -22.50 -1.44
CA LEU A 193 -13.05 -22.30 -1.92
C LEU A 193 -13.09 -21.74 -3.35
N SER A 194 -14.11 -22.11 -4.13
CA SER A 194 -14.27 -21.66 -5.51
C SER A 194 -14.72 -20.20 -5.64
N ALA A 195 -14.51 -19.61 -6.82
CA ALA A 195 -14.87 -18.22 -7.14
C ALA A 195 -16.32 -17.82 -6.78
N PRO A 196 -17.38 -18.62 -7.06
CA PRO A 196 -18.72 -18.27 -6.60
C PRO A 196 -18.83 -18.20 -5.07
N ILE A 197 -18.24 -19.15 -4.34
CA ILE A 197 -18.31 -19.18 -2.87
C ILE A 197 -17.50 -18.01 -2.26
N GLN A 198 -16.32 -17.69 -2.83
CA GLN A 198 -15.57 -16.48 -2.47
C GLN A 198 -16.38 -15.20 -2.70
N SER A 199 -17.20 -15.14 -3.76
CA SER A 199 -18.08 -13.99 -4.01
C SER A 199 -19.20 -13.88 -2.97
N LEU A 200 -19.81 -15.00 -2.55
CA LEU A 200 -20.80 -15.04 -1.48
C LEU A 200 -20.20 -14.54 -0.15
N ALA A 201 -18.97 -14.97 0.17
CA ALA A 201 -18.22 -14.47 1.33
C ALA A 201 -18.01 -12.95 1.25
N ARG A 202 -17.50 -12.46 0.11
CA ARG A 202 -17.23 -11.02 -0.14
C ARG A 202 -18.47 -10.16 0.10
N TYR A 203 -19.65 -10.61 -0.34
CA TYR A 203 -20.88 -9.83 -0.18
C TYR A 203 -21.61 -10.05 1.15
N GLY A 204 -21.17 -10.98 1.99
CA GLY A 204 -21.70 -11.22 3.34
C GLY A 204 -22.89 -12.17 3.39
N PHE A 205 -23.00 -13.10 2.43
CA PHE A 205 -24.05 -14.13 2.41
C PHE A 205 -23.71 -15.38 3.25
N LEU A 206 -22.45 -15.52 3.64
CA LEU A 206 -21.93 -16.62 4.47
C LEU A 206 -21.86 -16.22 5.96
N ASP A 207 -22.96 -15.68 6.49
CA ASP A 207 -23.07 -15.17 7.86
C ASP A 207 -23.63 -16.19 8.88
N GLY A 208 -23.93 -17.41 8.41
CA GLY A 208 -24.56 -18.48 9.21
C GLY A 208 -26.09 -18.43 9.24
N CYS A 209 -26.72 -17.39 8.68
CA CYS A 209 -28.18 -17.25 8.66
C CYS A 209 -28.85 -17.99 7.49
N ASN A 210 -28.09 -18.34 6.45
CA ASN A 210 -28.61 -18.89 5.19
C ASN A 210 -28.24 -20.37 5.02
N THR A 211 -29.18 -21.17 4.53
CA THR A 211 -28.91 -22.53 4.03
C THR A 211 -28.34 -22.48 2.61
N ILE A 212 -27.36 -23.33 2.30
CA ILE A 212 -26.63 -23.36 1.03
C ILE A 212 -26.78 -24.76 0.39
N PHE A 213 -27.08 -24.80 -0.91
CA PHE A 213 -27.10 -26.04 -1.68
C PHE A 213 -26.23 -25.92 -2.94
N ASP A 214 -25.30 -26.84 -3.14
CA ASP A 214 -24.41 -26.87 -4.30
C ASP A 214 -24.91 -27.91 -5.33
N TYR A 215 -25.44 -27.42 -6.44
CA TYR A 215 -26.02 -28.24 -7.52
C TYR A 215 -24.94 -28.52 -8.56
N GLY A 216 -24.49 -29.78 -8.65
CA GLY A 216 -23.30 -30.19 -9.41
C GLY A 216 -22.00 -30.00 -8.63
N CYS A 217 -21.98 -30.38 -7.35
CA CYS A 217 -20.88 -30.11 -6.41
C CYS A 217 -19.58 -30.88 -6.69
N GLY A 218 -19.56 -31.78 -7.68
CA GLY A 218 -18.41 -32.63 -7.98
C GLY A 218 -17.97 -33.43 -6.75
N ARG A 219 -16.71 -33.27 -6.34
CA ARG A 219 -16.14 -33.96 -5.17
C ARG A 219 -16.54 -33.34 -3.82
N GLY A 220 -17.38 -32.29 -3.82
CA GLY A 220 -17.88 -31.64 -2.61
C GLY A 220 -16.83 -30.84 -1.82
N ASP A 221 -15.76 -30.38 -2.48
CA ASP A 221 -14.69 -29.61 -1.81
C ASP A 221 -15.23 -28.29 -1.22
N ASP A 222 -16.07 -27.57 -1.97
CA ASP A 222 -16.74 -26.34 -1.49
C ASP A 222 -17.73 -26.63 -0.36
N VAL A 223 -18.58 -27.66 -0.51
CA VAL A 223 -19.56 -28.08 0.51
C VAL A 223 -18.86 -28.43 1.83
N ARG A 224 -17.75 -29.17 1.76
CA ARG A 224 -16.94 -29.54 2.92
C ARG A 224 -16.35 -28.31 3.61
N GLY A 225 -15.73 -27.41 2.86
CA GLY A 225 -15.17 -26.17 3.41
C GLY A 225 -16.24 -25.28 4.08
N LEU A 226 -17.46 -25.23 3.53
CA LEU A 226 -18.58 -24.52 4.15
C LEU A 226 -19.01 -25.16 5.49
N VAL A 227 -19.14 -26.50 5.53
CA VAL A 227 -19.51 -27.25 6.76
C VAL A 227 -18.42 -27.15 7.82
N GLU A 228 -17.14 -27.22 7.45
CA GLU A 228 -15.99 -27.03 8.36
C GLU A 228 -15.97 -25.63 8.98
N ASN A 229 -16.50 -24.61 8.29
CA ASN A 229 -16.71 -23.25 8.80
C ASN A 229 -18.04 -23.06 9.54
N GLY A 230 -18.75 -24.15 9.89
CA GLY A 230 -19.99 -24.13 10.69
C GLY A 230 -21.24 -23.69 9.93
N LEU A 231 -21.21 -23.64 8.60
CA LEU A 231 -22.35 -23.22 7.76
C LEU A 231 -23.24 -24.42 7.37
N GLN A 232 -24.53 -24.18 7.22
CA GLN A 232 -25.50 -25.20 6.79
C GLN A 232 -25.43 -25.37 5.26
N ALA A 233 -24.52 -26.24 4.80
CA ALA A 233 -24.34 -26.55 3.38
C ALA A 233 -24.61 -28.04 3.07
N ALA A 234 -25.23 -28.28 1.91
CA ALA A 234 -25.36 -29.59 1.29
C ALA A 234 -25.03 -29.50 -0.21
N GLY A 235 -24.90 -30.63 -0.89
CA GLY A 235 -24.71 -30.63 -2.34
C GLY A 235 -25.02 -31.98 -2.98
N TRP A 236 -25.32 -31.94 -4.27
CA TRP A 236 -25.64 -33.09 -5.10
C TRP A 236 -24.82 -33.04 -6.39
N ASP A 237 -24.46 -34.21 -6.90
CA ASP A 237 -23.77 -34.36 -8.18
C ASP A 237 -24.21 -35.68 -8.82
N PRO A 238 -24.55 -35.71 -10.13
CA PRO A 238 -25.10 -36.90 -10.78
C PRO A 238 -24.14 -38.11 -10.83
N TYR A 239 -22.85 -37.91 -10.54
CA TYR A 239 -21.84 -38.97 -10.56
C TYR A 239 -21.16 -39.19 -9.20
N TYR A 240 -20.77 -38.12 -8.51
CA TYR A 240 -19.99 -38.20 -7.27
C TYR A 240 -20.86 -38.25 -6.01
N ALA A 241 -22.09 -37.74 -6.07
CA ALA A 241 -23.02 -37.69 -4.94
C ALA A 241 -24.48 -37.93 -5.39
N PRO A 242 -24.78 -38.99 -6.17
CA PRO A 242 -26.10 -39.18 -6.77
C PRO A 242 -27.19 -39.48 -5.74
N ASP A 243 -26.81 -40.15 -4.64
CA ASP A 243 -27.70 -40.56 -3.54
C ASP A 243 -28.01 -39.41 -2.55
N ASN A 244 -27.34 -38.26 -2.67
CA ASN A 244 -27.63 -37.11 -1.81
C ASN A 244 -29.01 -36.51 -2.16
N PRO A 245 -29.83 -36.15 -1.16
CA PRO A 245 -31.15 -35.57 -1.44
C PRO A 245 -31.02 -34.16 -2.04
N ILE A 246 -31.65 -33.95 -3.19
CA ILE A 246 -31.83 -32.62 -3.76
C ILE A 246 -32.84 -31.87 -2.88
N THR A 247 -32.40 -30.78 -2.24
CA THR A 247 -33.22 -30.02 -1.27
C THR A 247 -33.26 -28.54 -1.61
N GLN A 248 -34.32 -27.86 -1.18
CA GLN A 248 -34.39 -26.40 -1.28
C GLN A 248 -33.48 -25.74 -0.26
N ALA A 249 -32.81 -24.67 -0.68
CA ALA A 249 -31.94 -23.86 0.17
C ALA A 249 -32.16 -22.37 -0.10
N ASP A 250 -31.71 -21.52 0.80
CA ASP A 250 -31.82 -20.07 0.65
C ASP A 250 -30.93 -19.58 -0.49
N ILE A 251 -29.74 -20.17 -0.59
CA ILE A 251 -28.76 -19.92 -1.65
C ILE A 251 -28.49 -21.24 -2.38
N VAL A 252 -28.59 -21.24 -3.71
CA VAL A 252 -28.15 -22.36 -4.56
C VAL A 252 -26.95 -21.93 -5.39
N ASN A 253 -25.91 -22.76 -5.43
CA ASN A 253 -24.77 -22.60 -6.33
C ASN A 253 -24.90 -23.53 -7.54
N LEU A 254 -24.62 -23.00 -8.73
CA LEU A 254 -24.51 -23.71 -10.00
C LEU A 254 -23.14 -23.37 -10.60
N GLY A 255 -22.09 -23.90 -9.98
CA GLY A 255 -20.70 -23.54 -10.26
C GLY A 255 -20.13 -24.29 -11.46
N PHE A 256 -19.99 -23.63 -12.61
CA PHE A 256 -19.36 -24.17 -13.83
C PHE A 256 -20.07 -25.38 -14.49
N VAL A 257 -21.22 -25.81 -13.98
CA VAL A 257 -21.99 -26.98 -14.44
C VAL A 257 -22.46 -26.82 -15.89
N ILE A 258 -23.06 -25.69 -16.24
CA ILE A 258 -23.55 -25.43 -17.61
C ILE A 258 -22.42 -25.26 -18.64
N ASN A 259 -21.14 -25.27 -18.23
CA ASN A 259 -20.04 -25.35 -19.18
C ASN A 259 -19.75 -26.79 -19.64
N VAL A 260 -20.09 -27.82 -18.86
CA VAL A 260 -19.69 -29.21 -19.16
C VAL A 260 -20.80 -30.06 -19.77
N ILE A 261 -22.05 -29.60 -19.73
CA ILE A 261 -23.20 -30.25 -20.37
C ILE A 261 -23.22 -29.87 -21.87
N GLU A 262 -23.08 -30.87 -22.74
CA GLU A 262 -23.08 -30.68 -24.20
C GLU A 262 -24.47 -30.55 -24.82
N ASP A 263 -25.52 -30.92 -24.10
CA ASP A 263 -26.88 -30.73 -24.58
C ASP A 263 -27.44 -29.34 -24.22
N PHE A 264 -28.31 -28.80 -25.08
CA PHE A 264 -28.89 -27.49 -24.83
C PHE A 264 -30.07 -27.60 -23.87
N ASP A 265 -30.94 -28.59 -24.07
CA ASP A 265 -32.15 -28.74 -23.27
C ASP A 265 -31.78 -29.19 -21.84
N GLU A 266 -30.77 -30.07 -21.69
CA GLU A 266 -30.23 -30.45 -20.38
C GLU A 266 -29.60 -29.26 -19.62
N ARG A 267 -28.97 -28.29 -20.32
CA ARG A 267 -28.48 -27.05 -19.70
C ARG A 267 -29.61 -26.17 -19.19
N VAL A 268 -30.70 -26.07 -19.96
CA VAL A 268 -31.92 -25.35 -19.56
C VAL A 268 -32.53 -26.01 -18.33
N ASP A 269 -32.72 -27.34 -18.36
CA ASP A 269 -33.30 -28.10 -17.25
C ASP A 269 -32.46 -28.01 -15.98
N ALA A 270 -31.13 -28.12 -16.07
CA ALA A 270 -30.24 -27.96 -14.92
C ALA A 270 -30.32 -26.55 -14.31
N LEU A 271 -30.35 -25.51 -15.15
CA LEU A 271 -30.46 -24.12 -14.71
C LEU A 271 -31.81 -23.83 -14.05
N VAL A 272 -32.91 -24.22 -14.69
CA VAL A 272 -34.28 -24.03 -14.20
C VAL A 272 -34.51 -24.82 -12.91
N THR A 273 -34.00 -26.05 -12.83
CA THR A 273 -34.03 -26.87 -11.60
C THR A 273 -33.27 -26.19 -10.48
N ALA A 274 -32.03 -25.76 -10.69
CA ALA A 274 -31.25 -25.04 -9.68
C ALA A 274 -31.95 -23.75 -9.21
N PHE A 275 -32.56 -22.98 -10.12
CA PHE A 275 -33.35 -21.80 -9.76
C PHE A 275 -34.60 -22.15 -8.94
N SER A 276 -35.27 -23.25 -9.27
CA SER A 276 -36.47 -23.72 -8.55
C SER A 276 -36.19 -24.10 -7.10
N LEU A 277 -34.95 -24.54 -6.80
CA LEU A 277 -34.48 -24.93 -5.47
C LEU A 277 -34.10 -23.72 -4.59
N ALA A 278 -33.72 -22.60 -5.20
CA ALA A 278 -33.35 -21.39 -4.48
C ALA A 278 -34.58 -20.68 -3.89
N ARG A 279 -34.56 -20.37 -2.59
CA ARG A 279 -35.57 -19.50 -1.95
C ARG A 279 -35.24 -18.02 -2.12
N GLN A 280 -33.97 -17.64 -2.02
CA GLN A 280 -33.54 -16.24 -2.11
C GLN A 280 -32.66 -15.96 -3.34
N LEU A 281 -31.60 -16.76 -3.56
CA LEU A 281 -30.54 -16.46 -4.52
C LEU A 281 -30.03 -17.72 -5.25
N LEU A 282 -29.92 -17.65 -6.58
CA LEU A 282 -29.11 -18.56 -7.39
C LEU A 282 -27.80 -17.88 -7.79
N VAL A 283 -26.68 -18.58 -7.60
CA VAL A 283 -25.36 -18.18 -8.09
C VAL A 283 -25.01 -19.04 -9.30
N VAL A 284 -24.76 -18.42 -10.46
CA VAL A 284 -24.31 -19.11 -11.67
C VAL A 284 -22.89 -18.68 -12.00
N SER A 285 -21.99 -19.65 -12.21
CA SER A 285 -20.62 -19.38 -12.68
C SER A 285 -20.34 -20.08 -14.01
N VAL A 286 -19.66 -19.37 -14.92
CA VAL A 286 -19.24 -19.90 -16.22
C VAL A 286 -17.79 -19.60 -16.55
N MET A 287 -17.19 -20.46 -17.37
CA MET A 287 -15.95 -20.14 -18.09
C MET A 287 -16.20 -19.17 -19.24
N LEU A 288 -15.45 -18.07 -19.28
CA LEU A 288 -15.49 -17.09 -20.37
C LEU A 288 -14.59 -17.48 -21.55
N VAL A 289 -14.93 -17.00 -22.75
CA VAL A 289 -14.08 -17.12 -23.95
C VAL A 289 -12.81 -16.29 -23.77
N ASN A 290 -11.67 -16.95 -23.59
CA ASN A 290 -10.36 -16.31 -23.59
C ASN A 290 -9.74 -16.40 -25.00
N GLN A 291 -9.57 -15.24 -25.65
CA GLN A 291 -9.15 -15.13 -27.05
C GLN A 291 -7.80 -15.83 -27.35
N ASN A 292 -6.92 -15.97 -26.35
CA ASN A 292 -5.56 -16.48 -26.53
C ASN A 292 -5.39 -17.98 -26.17
N LYS A 293 -6.45 -18.70 -25.75
CA LYS A 293 -6.32 -20.08 -25.21
C LYS A 293 -7.31 -21.15 -25.70
N ILE A 294 -7.92 -20.96 -26.88
CA ILE A 294 -8.83 -21.97 -27.46
C ILE A 294 -8.03 -23.15 -28.07
N GLN A 295 -7.67 -24.15 -27.26
CA GLN A 295 -7.17 -25.45 -27.73
C GLN A 295 -8.23 -26.54 -27.63
N GLY A 296 -8.79 -26.94 -28.78
CA GLY A 296 -9.74 -28.05 -28.88
C GLY A 296 -10.31 -28.20 -30.29
N GLN A 297 -11.12 -29.22 -30.52
CA GLN A 297 -11.93 -29.35 -31.75
C GLN A 297 -13.33 -28.78 -31.48
N ARG A 298 -13.88 -28.00 -32.41
CA ARG A 298 -15.28 -27.52 -32.30
C ARG A 298 -16.25 -28.70 -32.31
N PHE A 299 -17.21 -28.71 -31.39
CA PHE A 299 -18.24 -29.74 -31.26
C PHE A 299 -19.52 -29.12 -30.70
N LYS A 300 -20.66 -29.32 -31.37
CA LYS A 300 -21.90 -28.54 -31.15
C LYS A 300 -21.58 -27.04 -31.04
N ASP A 301 -22.03 -26.36 -29.99
CA ASP A 301 -21.78 -24.95 -29.67
C ASP A 301 -20.51 -24.71 -28.81
N GLY A 302 -19.79 -25.78 -28.45
CA GLY A 302 -18.61 -25.75 -27.59
C GLY A 302 -17.35 -26.36 -28.22
N MET A 303 -16.45 -26.80 -27.35
CA MET A 303 -15.15 -27.37 -27.72
C MET A 303 -14.95 -28.73 -27.04
N LEU A 304 -14.47 -29.73 -27.79
CA LEU A 304 -13.89 -30.94 -27.21
C LEU A 304 -12.42 -30.69 -26.86
N THR A 305 -12.06 -30.93 -25.60
CA THR A 305 -10.67 -30.85 -25.14
C THR A 305 -9.85 -32.04 -25.64
N LYS A 306 -8.51 -31.95 -25.55
CA LYS A 306 -7.59 -33.07 -25.83
C LYS A 306 -7.81 -34.31 -24.94
N ARG A 307 -8.64 -34.21 -23.88
CA ARG A 307 -9.04 -35.33 -23.01
C ARG A 307 -10.41 -35.93 -23.37
N GLY A 308 -11.03 -35.47 -24.45
CA GLY A 308 -12.35 -35.96 -24.91
C GLY A 308 -13.55 -35.37 -24.16
N THR A 309 -13.36 -34.28 -23.41
CA THR A 309 -14.42 -33.67 -22.58
C THR A 309 -15.01 -32.45 -23.29
N PHE A 310 -16.33 -32.27 -23.23
CA PHE A 310 -16.99 -31.07 -23.73
C PHE A 310 -16.73 -29.87 -22.81
N GLN A 311 -16.58 -28.68 -23.40
CA GLN A 311 -16.53 -27.41 -22.69
C GLN A 311 -17.18 -26.30 -23.55
N LYS A 312 -18.31 -25.73 -23.07
CA LYS A 312 -18.85 -24.47 -23.58
C LYS A 312 -18.18 -23.30 -22.88
N TYR A 313 -17.66 -22.36 -23.67
CA TYR A 313 -17.21 -21.06 -23.20
C TYR A 313 -18.25 -20.00 -23.58
N TYR A 314 -18.46 -19.01 -22.72
CA TYR A 314 -19.45 -17.94 -22.93
C TYR A 314 -18.79 -16.58 -23.09
N THR A 315 -19.42 -15.64 -23.80
CA THR A 315 -19.12 -14.21 -23.61
C THR A 315 -19.93 -13.66 -22.43
N GLN A 316 -19.48 -12.56 -21.81
CA GLN A 316 -20.18 -11.95 -20.67
C GLN A 316 -21.60 -11.49 -21.03
N ALA A 317 -21.83 -11.07 -22.29
CA ALA A 317 -23.16 -10.72 -22.79
C ALA A 317 -24.01 -11.98 -23.03
N GLU A 318 -23.47 -12.97 -23.74
CA GLU A 318 -24.16 -14.23 -24.06
C GLU A 318 -24.69 -14.96 -22.82
N ILE A 319 -23.89 -15.07 -21.75
CA ILE A 319 -24.38 -15.72 -20.51
C ILE A 319 -25.42 -14.85 -19.79
N ARG A 320 -25.28 -13.53 -19.79
CA ARG A 320 -26.28 -12.63 -19.20
C ARG A 320 -27.62 -12.79 -19.92
N ASP A 321 -27.60 -12.75 -21.24
CA ASP A 321 -28.80 -12.82 -22.08
C ASP A 321 -29.45 -14.22 -21.95
N PHE A 322 -28.66 -15.30 -21.95
CA PHE A 322 -29.12 -16.67 -21.68
C PHE A 322 -29.80 -16.83 -20.32
N LEU A 323 -29.27 -16.19 -19.26
CA LEU A 323 -29.88 -16.21 -17.93
C LEU A 323 -31.17 -15.39 -17.86
N GLU A 324 -31.20 -14.19 -18.47
CA GLU A 324 -32.35 -13.30 -18.48
C GLU A 324 -33.53 -13.90 -19.28
N ASP A 325 -33.25 -14.48 -20.45
CA ASP A 325 -34.25 -15.11 -21.32
C ASP A 325 -34.90 -16.34 -20.66
N LEU A 326 -34.13 -17.18 -19.95
CA LEU A 326 -34.62 -18.42 -19.36
C LEU A 326 -35.27 -18.26 -17.97
N LEU A 327 -34.69 -17.40 -17.12
CA LEU A 327 -35.17 -17.23 -15.74
C LEU A 327 -36.16 -16.06 -15.61
N HIS A 328 -36.27 -15.21 -16.63
CA HIS A 328 -37.11 -14.00 -16.66
C HIS A 328 -36.81 -13.00 -15.53
N GLU A 329 -35.60 -13.05 -14.99
CA GLU A 329 -35.12 -12.24 -13.87
C GLU A 329 -33.75 -11.63 -14.19
N GLU A 330 -33.50 -10.38 -13.79
CA GLU A 330 -32.27 -9.66 -14.14
C GLU A 330 -31.03 -10.33 -13.50
N PRO A 331 -30.09 -10.90 -14.29
CA PRO A 331 -28.91 -11.57 -13.76
C PRO A 331 -27.84 -10.53 -13.45
N ILE A 332 -27.44 -10.43 -12.19
CA ILE A 332 -26.55 -9.37 -11.69
C ILE A 332 -25.09 -9.85 -11.75
N PRO A 333 -24.22 -9.29 -12.60
CA PRO A 333 -22.82 -9.67 -12.66
C PRO A 333 -22.09 -9.24 -11.39
N VAL A 334 -21.37 -10.17 -10.74
CA VAL A 334 -20.62 -9.93 -9.50
C VAL A 334 -19.12 -10.16 -9.62
N ALA A 335 -18.71 -10.92 -10.64
CA ALA A 335 -17.34 -11.06 -11.13
C ALA A 335 -17.37 -11.52 -12.61
N PRO A 336 -16.25 -11.49 -13.37
CA PRO A 336 -16.19 -12.06 -14.72
C PRO A 336 -16.67 -13.53 -14.72
N GLY A 337 -17.72 -13.82 -15.50
CA GLY A 337 -18.35 -15.13 -15.56
C GLY A 337 -19.20 -15.53 -14.33
N VAL A 338 -19.39 -14.68 -13.31
CA VAL A 338 -20.20 -15.00 -12.12
C VAL A 338 -21.39 -14.05 -11.98
N PHE A 339 -22.59 -14.61 -11.86
CA PHE A 339 -23.87 -13.89 -11.82
C PHE A 339 -24.72 -14.33 -10.63
N PHE A 340 -25.40 -13.36 -10.02
CA PHE A 340 -26.40 -13.57 -8.97
C PHE A 340 -27.80 -13.32 -9.54
N VAL A 341 -28.70 -14.29 -9.41
CA VAL A 341 -30.11 -14.20 -9.84
C VAL A 341 -31.00 -14.32 -8.61
N PHE A 342 -31.65 -13.21 -8.22
CA PHE A 342 -32.45 -13.14 -7.00
C PHE A 342 -33.91 -13.49 -7.23
N ARG A 343 -34.40 -14.46 -6.45
CA ARG A 343 -35.82 -14.83 -6.35
C ARG A 343 -36.53 -14.01 -5.27
N ASP A 344 -35.86 -13.71 -4.15
CA ASP A 344 -36.36 -12.73 -3.17
C ASP A 344 -35.99 -11.31 -3.64
N LYS A 345 -37.01 -10.51 -3.98
CA LYS A 345 -36.85 -9.11 -4.41
C LYS A 345 -36.56 -8.14 -3.28
N ASP A 346 -36.82 -8.50 -2.02
CA ASP A 346 -36.34 -7.72 -0.89
C ASP A 346 -34.84 -8.03 -0.63
N ALA A 347 -34.38 -9.28 -0.81
CA ALA A 347 -32.95 -9.62 -0.81
C ALA A 347 -32.17 -8.94 -1.94
N GLU A 348 -32.72 -8.91 -3.16
CA GLU A 348 -32.12 -8.19 -4.29
C GLU A 348 -31.88 -6.71 -3.95
N GLN A 349 -32.89 -6.03 -3.40
CA GLN A 349 -32.79 -4.63 -2.98
C GLN A 349 -31.75 -4.44 -1.86
N ARG A 350 -31.74 -5.30 -0.83
CA ARG A 350 -30.72 -5.27 0.23
C ARG A 350 -29.31 -5.44 -0.35
N PHE A 351 -29.13 -6.39 -1.27
CA PHE A 351 -27.85 -6.65 -1.92
C PHE A 351 -27.37 -5.44 -2.72
N LEU A 352 -28.20 -4.85 -3.58
CA LEU A 352 -27.81 -3.72 -4.42
C LEU A 352 -27.47 -2.47 -3.61
N VAL A 353 -28.24 -2.16 -2.56
CA VAL A 353 -27.93 -1.07 -1.64
C VAL A 353 -26.61 -1.33 -0.90
N ASN A 354 -26.35 -2.57 -0.48
CA ASN A 354 -25.11 -2.94 0.21
C ASN A 354 -23.88 -3.08 -0.71
N ARG A 355 -24.06 -3.28 -2.02
CA ARG A 355 -22.99 -3.30 -3.03
C ARG A 355 -22.37 -1.92 -3.25
N PHE A 356 -23.17 -0.87 -3.10
CA PHE A 356 -22.73 0.52 -3.19
C PHE A 356 -22.66 1.21 -1.82
N ARG A 357 -22.48 0.46 -0.72
CA ARG A 357 -22.37 1.00 0.63
C ARG A 357 -20.92 1.26 1.01
N SER A 358 -20.60 2.40 1.64
CA SER A 358 -19.27 2.62 2.23
C SER A 358 -19.05 1.75 3.47
N ARG A 359 -18.62 0.50 3.29
CA ARG A 359 -18.39 -0.49 4.36
C ARG A 359 -17.35 0.01 5.37
N GLY A 360 -16.31 0.69 4.87
CA GLY A 360 -15.29 1.32 5.72
C GLY A 360 -15.86 2.33 6.73
N ASN A 361 -16.98 3.00 6.44
CA ASN A 361 -17.53 4.05 7.29
C ASN A 361 -18.33 3.54 8.50
N VAL A 362 -18.87 2.31 8.46
CA VAL A 362 -19.60 1.75 9.62
C VAL A 362 -18.62 1.40 10.76
N LEU A 363 -17.42 0.91 10.41
CA LEU A 363 -16.32 0.66 11.34
C LEU A 363 -15.53 1.93 11.72
N ARG A 364 -15.78 3.07 11.05
CA ARG A 364 -15.21 4.38 11.38
C ARG A 364 -15.91 5.10 12.51
N VAL A 365 -17.09 4.64 12.96
CA VAL A 365 -17.60 5.08 14.25
C VAL A 365 -16.68 4.50 15.32
N PRO A 366 -16.01 5.34 16.15
CA PRO A 366 -14.97 4.82 17.01
C PRO A 366 -15.52 3.82 18.02
N LEU A 367 -15.04 2.57 17.91
CA LEU A 367 -14.86 1.66 19.04
C LEU A 367 -13.70 2.09 19.95
N LEU A 368 -13.17 3.32 19.76
CA LEU A 368 -12.71 4.11 20.90
C LEU A 368 -13.91 4.24 21.84
N PHE A 369 -13.97 3.38 22.85
CA PHE A 369 -14.56 3.75 24.13
C PHE A 369 -13.99 5.12 24.48
N PRO A 370 -14.77 6.22 24.38
CA PRO A 370 -14.24 7.52 24.75
C PRO A 370 -13.97 7.38 26.23
N ARG A 371 -12.69 7.48 26.64
CA ARG A 371 -12.33 7.56 28.06
C ARG A 371 -13.30 8.51 28.71
N GLU A 372 -14.06 8.01 29.67
CA GLU A 372 -15.21 8.73 30.19
C GLU A 372 -14.72 10.11 30.62
N ARG A 373 -15.14 11.15 29.89
CA ARG A 373 -15.09 12.51 30.41
C ARG A 373 -15.99 12.46 31.63
N GLN A 374 -15.38 12.27 32.80
CA GLN A 374 -16.03 12.39 34.10
C GLN A 374 -16.49 13.84 34.25
N LEU A 375 -17.63 14.13 33.64
CA LEU A 375 -18.43 15.31 33.94
C LEU A 375 -18.79 15.17 35.42
N ARG A 376 -18.04 15.89 36.27
CA ARG A 376 -17.93 15.70 37.73
C ARG A 376 -19.22 15.90 38.55
N ASN A 377 -20.38 15.94 37.90
CA ASN A 377 -21.71 16.00 38.50
C ASN A 377 -22.65 15.00 37.77
N ARG A 378 -22.71 13.75 38.23
CA ARG A 378 -23.70 12.75 37.78
C ARG A 378 -24.30 11.97 38.95
N ASN A 379 -25.59 11.65 38.84
CA ASN A 379 -26.33 10.85 39.82
C ASN A 379 -25.94 9.38 39.70
N GLU A 380 -25.36 8.79 40.77
CA GLU A 380 -24.95 7.37 40.82
C GLU A 380 -26.02 6.38 40.32
N ARG A 381 -27.30 6.65 40.64
CA ARG A 381 -28.44 5.83 40.21
C ARG A 381 -28.51 5.67 38.69
N THR A 382 -28.13 6.70 37.93
CA THR A 382 -28.15 6.64 36.46
C THR A 382 -26.97 5.88 35.88
N ASP A 383 -25.81 5.90 36.54
CA ASP A 383 -24.61 5.18 36.08
C ASP A 383 -24.67 3.69 36.44
N LYS A 384 -25.17 3.33 37.63
CA LYS A 384 -25.53 1.94 37.98
C LYS A 384 -26.54 1.35 36.98
N LYS A 385 -27.54 2.15 36.56
CA LYS A 385 -28.52 1.76 35.53
C LYS A 385 -27.92 1.61 34.13
N TYR A 386 -26.96 2.45 33.75
CA TYR A 386 -26.24 2.31 32.48
C TYR A 386 -25.34 1.07 32.46
N ALA A 387 -24.65 0.77 33.56
CA ALA A 387 -23.82 -0.43 33.68
C ALA A 387 -24.65 -1.72 33.53
N TYR A 388 -25.81 -1.79 34.18
CA TYR A 388 -26.71 -2.96 34.11
C TYR A 388 -27.25 -3.22 32.70
N TYR A 389 -27.66 -2.18 31.97
CA TYR A 389 -28.21 -2.30 30.60
C TYR A 389 -27.17 -2.08 29.50
N ARG A 390 -25.86 -2.13 29.82
CA ARG A 390 -24.78 -1.72 28.89
C ARG A 390 -24.89 -2.42 27.54
N GLU A 391 -24.99 -3.74 27.54
CA GLU A 391 -24.99 -4.55 26.32
C GLU A 391 -26.19 -4.24 25.40
N SER A 392 -27.40 -4.16 25.96
CA SER A 392 -28.61 -3.81 25.20
C SER A 392 -28.57 -2.37 24.67
N LEU A 393 -27.98 -1.44 25.43
CA LEU A 393 -27.81 -0.05 25.01
C LEU A 393 -26.73 0.10 23.93
N ASP A 394 -25.63 -0.66 24.01
CA ASP A 394 -24.57 -0.65 23.01
C ASP A 394 -25.02 -1.36 21.72
N ARG A 395 -25.79 -2.46 21.80
CA ARG A 395 -26.47 -3.06 20.63
C ARG A 395 -27.42 -2.04 19.96
N LEU A 396 -28.27 -1.36 20.74
CA LEU A 396 -29.17 -0.33 20.21
C LEU A 396 -28.43 0.89 19.61
N TRP A 397 -27.31 1.28 20.22
CA TRP A 397 -26.44 2.35 19.71
C TRP A 397 -25.79 1.96 18.38
N ASN A 398 -25.22 0.76 18.30
CA ASN A 398 -24.59 0.25 17.09
C ASN A 398 -25.59 0.11 15.93
N LEU A 399 -26.83 -0.30 16.21
CA LEU A 399 -27.92 -0.31 15.22
C LEU A 399 -28.29 1.11 14.76
N TRP A 400 -28.46 2.08 15.67
CA TRP A 400 -28.76 3.46 15.31
C TRP A 400 -27.62 4.07 14.47
N VAL A 401 -26.38 3.81 14.86
CA VAL A 401 -25.17 4.16 14.11
C VAL A 401 -25.17 3.50 12.74
N SER A 402 -25.44 2.19 12.62
CA SER A 402 -25.35 1.49 11.33
C SER A 402 -26.42 1.92 10.33
N LEU A 403 -27.60 2.32 10.83
CA LEU A 403 -28.71 2.82 10.01
C LEU A 403 -28.57 4.30 9.63
N GLY A 404 -27.80 5.12 10.35
CA GLY A 404 -27.72 6.59 10.13
C GLY A 404 -29.03 7.36 10.43
N ARG A 405 -30.10 6.65 10.77
CA ARG A 405 -31.39 7.16 11.23
C ARG A 405 -31.82 6.44 12.49
N LYS A 406 -32.77 7.02 13.22
CA LYS A 406 -33.37 6.36 14.38
C LYS A 406 -34.01 5.02 13.95
N PRO A 407 -33.68 3.88 14.60
CA PRO A 407 -34.34 2.60 14.35
C PRO A 407 -35.83 2.66 14.66
N ASP A 408 -36.62 1.95 13.85
CA ASP A 408 -38.02 1.66 14.14
C ASP A 408 -38.15 0.52 15.16
N LYS A 409 -39.31 0.39 15.81
CA LYS A 409 -39.55 -0.65 16.81
C LYS A 409 -39.35 -2.06 16.26
N THR A 410 -39.68 -2.31 14.99
CA THR A 410 -39.52 -3.64 14.36
C THR A 410 -38.07 -3.95 13.98
N GLU A 411 -37.16 -2.98 14.05
CA GLU A 411 -35.74 -3.15 13.73
C GLU A 411 -34.90 -3.40 15.01
N VAL A 412 -35.50 -3.27 16.20
CA VAL A 412 -34.80 -3.40 17.49
C VAL A 412 -35.00 -4.79 18.10
N GLU A 413 -33.96 -5.61 18.01
CA GLU A 413 -33.86 -6.86 18.77
C GLU A 413 -33.81 -6.61 20.29
N GLY A 414 -34.30 -7.57 21.09
CA GLY A 414 -34.21 -7.50 22.54
C GLY A 414 -35.01 -6.35 23.20
N GLN A 415 -36.03 -5.82 22.50
CA GLN A 415 -36.81 -4.65 22.97
C GLN A 415 -37.40 -4.78 24.39
N VAL A 416 -37.66 -6.01 24.87
CA VAL A 416 -38.24 -6.29 26.20
C VAL A 416 -37.37 -5.71 27.31
N ALA A 417 -36.09 -6.08 27.38
CA ALA A 417 -35.16 -5.60 28.41
C ALA A 417 -34.98 -4.07 28.39
N LEU A 418 -35.02 -3.45 27.21
CA LEU A 418 -34.96 -2.00 27.06
C LEU A 418 -36.24 -1.29 27.53
N ILE A 419 -37.40 -1.91 27.35
CA ILE A 419 -38.68 -1.39 27.83
C ILE A 419 -38.81 -1.57 29.34
N GLU A 420 -38.43 -2.72 29.90
CA GLU A 420 -38.35 -2.95 31.35
C GLU A 420 -37.39 -1.95 32.01
N GLY A 421 -36.21 -1.75 31.43
CA GLY A 421 -35.22 -0.82 31.94
C GLY A 421 -35.68 0.65 31.88
N PHE A 422 -36.26 1.12 30.77
CA PHE A 422 -36.46 2.55 30.52
C PHE A 422 -37.93 2.99 30.37
N GLY A 423 -38.89 2.07 30.53
CA GLY A 423 -40.33 2.28 30.32
C GLY A 423 -40.74 2.42 28.85
N SER A 424 -39.83 2.86 27.97
CA SER A 424 -40.03 2.88 26.52
C SER A 424 -38.70 2.98 25.76
N LEU A 425 -38.68 2.47 24.52
CA LEU A 425 -37.55 2.66 23.59
C LEU A 425 -37.22 4.14 23.37
N ASN A 426 -38.21 5.04 23.37
CA ASN A 426 -37.98 6.48 23.27
C ASN A 426 -37.17 7.05 24.45
N ASN A 427 -37.37 6.52 25.66
CA ASN A 427 -36.56 6.91 26.82
C ASN A 427 -35.15 6.32 26.74
N ALA A 428 -34.98 5.09 26.26
CA ALA A 428 -33.66 4.52 26.00
C ALA A 428 -32.87 5.37 24.98
N PHE A 429 -33.49 5.76 23.86
CA PHE A 429 -32.88 6.66 22.88
C PHE A 429 -32.50 8.03 23.47
N ARG A 430 -33.34 8.65 24.30
CA ARG A 430 -33.01 9.90 25.01
C ARG A 430 -31.83 9.71 25.97
N PHE A 431 -31.78 8.59 26.69
CA PHE A 431 -30.72 8.26 27.63
C PHE A 431 -29.37 8.06 26.94
N ILE A 432 -29.37 7.39 25.77
CA ILE A 432 -28.21 7.26 24.88
C ILE A 432 -27.77 8.64 24.35
N LYS A 433 -28.71 9.46 23.84
CA LYS A 433 -28.43 10.80 23.29
C LYS A 433 -27.78 11.74 24.32
N ALA A 434 -28.08 11.58 25.61
CA ALA A 434 -27.48 12.34 26.70
C ALA A 434 -26.08 11.83 27.15
N ARG A 435 -25.59 10.73 26.57
CA ARG A 435 -24.35 10.03 27.00
C ARG A 435 -23.32 9.81 25.90
N LYS A 436 -23.75 9.53 24.65
CA LYS A 436 -22.88 9.25 23.49
C LYS A 436 -22.67 10.51 22.63
N ASN A 437 -21.60 10.53 21.84
CA ASN A 437 -21.29 11.64 20.94
C ASN A 437 -22.20 11.63 19.70
N LEU A 438 -22.85 12.75 19.39
CA LEU A 438 -23.81 12.87 18.28
C LEU A 438 -23.14 13.01 16.91
N THR A 439 -21.88 13.44 16.83
CA THR A 439 -21.19 13.61 15.53
C THR A 439 -21.08 12.29 14.77
N ALA A 440 -20.97 11.16 15.48
CA ALA A 440 -20.97 9.82 14.87
C ALA A 440 -22.29 9.48 14.15
N LEU A 441 -23.43 9.93 14.70
CA LEU A 441 -24.73 9.76 14.05
C LEU A 441 -24.87 10.67 12.82
N GLU A 442 -24.30 11.88 12.87
CA GLU A 442 -24.33 12.83 11.75
C GLU A 442 -23.45 12.36 10.58
N CYS A 443 -22.23 11.88 10.85
CA CYS A 443 -21.36 11.27 9.83
C CYS A 443 -21.96 10.00 9.23
N SER A 444 -22.62 9.16 10.04
CA SER A 444 -23.34 7.99 9.52
C SER A 444 -24.55 8.38 8.69
N ARG A 445 -25.35 9.36 9.13
CA ARG A 445 -26.46 9.92 8.34
C ARG A 445 -25.98 10.40 6.97
N GLN A 446 -24.91 11.19 6.92
CA GLN A 446 -24.32 11.70 5.68
C GLN A 446 -23.85 10.54 4.78
N THR A 447 -23.14 9.56 5.34
CA THR A 447 -22.70 8.36 4.59
C THR A 447 -23.89 7.59 4.02
N ARG A 448 -24.94 7.35 4.82
CA ARG A 448 -26.10 6.57 4.39
C ARG A 448 -26.94 7.30 3.35
N THR A 449 -27.06 8.63 3.44
CA THR A 449 -27.64 9.46 2.38
C THR A 449 -26.84 9.31 1.09
N ALA A 450 -25.51 9.50 1.14
CA ALA A 450 -24.60 9.35 0.00
C ALA A 450 -24.67 7.96 -0.67
N ASP A 451 -24.71 6.87 0.12
CA ASP A 451 -24.86 5.51 -0.38
C ASP A 451 -26.17 5.33 -1.18
N LEU A 452 -27.27 5.94 -0.71
CA LEU A 452 -28.58 5.88 -1.36
C LEU A 452 -28.63 6.76 -2.62
N GLU A 453 -28.01 7.93 -2.62
CA GLU A 453 -27.85 8.77 -3.82
C GLU A 453 -27.13 8.02 -4.94
N VAL A 454 -26.01 7.37 -4.62
CA VAL A 454 -25.24 6.53 -5.56
C VAL A 454 -26.09 5.35 -6.05
N TYR A 455 -26.76 4.63 -5.15
CA TYR A 455 -27.62 3.50 -5.50
C TYR A 455 -28.74 3.89 -6.47
N PHE A 456 -29.47 4.99 -6.18
CA PHE A 456 -30.57 5.42 -7.04
C PHE A 456 -30.09 5.97 -8.40
N ALA A 457 -28.97 6.72 -8.42
CA ALA A 457 -28.39 7.21 -9.67
C ALA A 457 -27.94 6.06 -10.59
N LEU A 458 -27.35 5.01 -10.03
CA LEU A 458 -26.94 3.83 -10.79
C LEU A 458 -28.12 2.93 -11.22
N CYS A 459 -29.20 2.87 -10.44
CA CYS A 459 -30.45 2.23 -10.88
C CYS A 459 -31.06 2.94 -12.09
N GLU A 460 -31.05 4.29 -12.08
CA GLU A 460 -31.55 5.09 -13.19
C GLU A 460 -30.66 4.97 -14.44
N PHE A 461 -29.34 5.03 -14.29
CA PHE A 461 -28.39 4.81 -15.39
C PHE A 461 -28.56 3.43 -16.05
N LYS A 462 -28.77 2.38 -15.25
CA LYS A 462 -29.10 1.03 -15.72
C LYS A 462 -30.53 0.88 -16.28
N ARG A 463 -31.36 1.93 -16.24
CA ARG A 463 -32.77 1.92 -16.64
C ARG A 463 -33.61 0.82 -15.97
N ARG A 464 -33.27 0.47 -14.72
CA ARG A 464 -33.93 -0.61 -13.99
C ARG A 464 -35.42 -0.31 -13.78
N LYS A 465 -36.26 -1.33 -13.96
CA LYS A 465 -37.70 -1.24 -13.72
C LYS A 465 -37.93 -0.90 -12.22
N PRO A 466 -38.79 0.08 -11.88
CA PRO A 466 -39.05 0.41 -10.48
C PRO A 466 -39.76 -0.76 -9.78
N TYR A 467 -39.30 -1.13 -8.58
CA TYR A 467 -39.92 -2.18 -7.78
C TYR A 467 -41.37 -1.83 -7.41
N LYS A 468 -42.29 -2.80 -7.53
CA LYS A 468 -43.69 -2.67 -7.12
C LYS A 468 -43.85 -2.40 -5.62
N ARG A 469 -42.92 -2.95 -4.82
CA ARG A 469 -42.81 -2.77 -3.36
C ARG A 469 -41.34 -2.57 -3.05
N LEU A 470 -41.02 -1.50 -2.32
CA LEU A 470 -39.69 -1.30 -1.79
C LEU A 470 -39.53 -2.10 -0.49
N GLU A 471 -38.32 -2.59 -0.21
CA GLU A 471 -37.97 -3.21 1.08
C GLU A 471 -38.26 -2.26 2.26
N HIS A 472 -38.70 -2.77 3.40
CA HIS A 472 -39.21 -1.94 4.51
C HIS A 472 -38.16 -1.03 5.18
N GLY A 473 -36.93 -1.49 5.35
CA GLY A 473 -35.79 -0.68 5.77
C GLY A 473 -35.53 0.45 4.77
N LEU A 474 -35.48 0.14 3.47
CA LEU A 474 -35.31 1.12 2.40
C LEU A 474 -36.43 2.18 2.36
N GLN A 475 -37.70 1.79 2.57
CA GLN A 475 -38.82 2.74 2.70
C GLN A 475 -38.59 3.73 3.85
N ARG A 476 -38.12 3.24 5.01
CA ARG A 476 -37.83 4.08 6.19
C ARG A 476 -36.61 4.96 5.98
N ASP A 477 -35.57 4.44 5.32
CA ASP A 477 -34.38 5.20 4.91
C ASP A 477 -34.80 6.38 4.03
N ILE A 478 -35.54 6.14 2.93
CA ILE A 478 -36.03 7.19 2.02
C ILE A 478 -36.82 8.26 2.78
N LYS A 479 -37.76 7.84 3.64
CA LYS A 479 -38.57 8.77 4.44
C LYS A 479 -37.74 9.59 5.45
N ALA A 480 -36.67 9.02 6.00
CA ALA A 480 -35.83 9.69 7.00
C ALA A 480 -34.73 10.58 6.41
N PHE A 481 -34.25 10.28 5.20
CA PHE A 481 -33.16 11.02 4.55
C PHE A 481 -33.67 12.02 3.52
N PHE A 482 -34.62 11.63 2.66
CA PHE A 482 -35.11 12.43 1.53
C PHE A 482 -36.58 12.87 1.67
N GLY A 483 -37.31 12.29 2.63
CA GLY A 483 -38.73 12.58 2.90
C GLY A 483 -39.70 11.84 1.96
N SER A 484 -39.42 11.83 0.65
CA SER A 484 -40.25 11.18 -0.38
C SER A 484 -39.42 10.39 -1.40
N TYR A 485 -40.06 9.44 -2.09
CA TYR A 485 -39.44 8.69 -3.19
C TYR A 485 -39.17 9.57 -4.42
N THR A 486 -40.00 10.60 -4.65
CA THR A 486 -39.77 11.58 -5.73
C THR A 486 -38.50 12.41 -5.48
N ASN A 487 -38.27 12.82 -4.22
CA ASN A 487 -37.12 13.63 -3.85
C ASN A 487 -35.80 12.86 -4.07
N VAL A 488 -35.72 11.59 -3.67
CA VAL A 488 -34.49 10.80 -3.88
C VAL A 488 -34.23 10.53 -5.36
N LYS A 489 -35.27 10.38 -6.20
CA LYS A 489 -35.09 10.33 -7.66
C LYS A 489 -34.55 11.64 -8.23
N GLN A 490 -35.07 12.79 -7.80
CA GLN A 490 -34.61 14.09 -8.30
C GLN A 490 -33.12 14.30 -7.99
N VAL A 491 -32.70 14.04 -6.75
CA VAL A 491 -31.29 14.14 -6.33
C VAL A 491 -30.40 13.14 -7.10
N ALA A 492 -30.87 11.89 -7.28
CA ALA A 492 -30.16 10.88 -8.05
C ALA A 492 -29.99 11.25 -9.52
N HIS A 493 -31.02 11.84 -10.14
CA HIS A 493 -31.01 12.31 -11.52
C HIS A 493 -30.01 13.48 -11.69
N GLU A 494 -30.07 14.48 -10.80
CA GLU A 494 -29.14 15.61 -10.79
C GLU A 494 -27.68 15.14 -10.64
N LEU A 495 -27.43 14.23 -9.69
CA LEU A 495 -26.10 13.63 -9.47
C LEU A 495 -25.61 12.84 -10.69
N LEU A 496 -26.50 12.09 -11.35
CA LEU A 496 -26.18 11.32 -12.55
C LEU A 496 -25.80 12.23 -13.72
N PHE A 497 -26.48 13.36 -13.91
CA PHE A 497 -26.13 14.33 -14.96
C PHE A 497 -24.83 15.10 -14.63
N GLN A 498 -24.56 15.35 -13.34
CA GLN A 498 -23.34 16.04 -12.90
C GLN A 498 -22.06 15.27 -13.26
N ILE A 499 -22.09 13.94 -13.50
CA ILE A 499 -20.88 13.19 -13.94
C ILE A 499 -20.33 13.65 -15.30
N ALA A 500 -21.13 14.38 -16.09
CA ALA A 500 -20.71 14.97 -17.36
C ALA A 500 -19.98 16.31 -17.19
N ASP A 501 -20.06 16.94 -16.02
CA ASP A 501 -19.36 18.19 -15.69
C ASP A 501 -17.90 17.90 -15.33
N VAL A 502 -17.00 18.26 -16.25
CA VAL A 502 -15.55 18.06 -16.12
C VAL A 502 -14.96 18.86 -14.94
N GLU A 503 -15.51 20.03 -14.62
CA GLU A 503 -15.01 20.87 -13.53
C GLU A 503 -15.48 20.35 -12.17
N ALA A 504 -16.73 19.90 -12.06
CA ALA A 504 -17.21 19.21 -10.86
C ALA A 504 -16.42 17.91 -10.58
N ILE A 505 -16.11 17.14 -11.63
CA ILE A 505 -15.23 15.94 -11.51
C ILE A 505 -13.81 16.33 -11.13
N ASN A 506 -13.25 17.41 -11.68
CA ASN A 506 -11.92 17.91 -11.31
C ASN A 506 -11.85 18.31 -9.83
N GLN A 507 -12.82 19.08 -9.34
CA GLN A 507 -12.91 19.51 -7.94
C GLN A 507 -13.11 18.33 -6.98
N ALA A 508 -13.97 17.37 -7.33
CA ALA A 508 -14.13 16.15 -6.54
C ALA A 508 -12.85 15.31 -6.50
N CYS A 509 -12.09 15.25 -7.60
CA CYS A 509 -10.78 14.57 -7.64
C CYS A 509 -9.71 15.30 -6.80
N GLN A 510 -9.74 16.63 -6.75
CA GLN A 510 -8.87 17.43 -5.86
C GLN A 510 -9.18 17.12 -4.39
N GLN A 511 -10.45 17.25 -3.98
CA GLN A 511 -10.89 16.94 -2.61
C GLN A 511 -10.54 15.51 -2.18
N ALA A 512 -10.71 14.52 -3.09
CA ALA A 512 -10.30 13.14 -2.83
C ALA A 512 -8.80 13.02 -2.58
N SER A 513 -7.96 13.67 -3.39
CA SER A 513 -6.51 13.66 -3.23
C SER A 513 -6.06 14.34 -1.92
N GLU A 514 -6.73 15.42 -1.51
CA GLU A 514 -6.49 16.11 -0.23
C GLU A 514 -6.87 15.24 0.98
N GLN A 515 -7.88 14.38 0.84
CA GLN A 515 -8.25 13.35 1.82
C GLN A 515 -7.34 12.11 1.79
N GLY A 516 -6.29 12.11 0.95
CA GLY A 516 -5.38 10.98 0.78
C GLY A 516 -5.95 9.80 -0.02
N LEU A 517 -7.05 10.01 -0.76
CA LEU A 517 -7.72 8.99 -1.57
C LEU A 517 -7.09 8.88 -2.97
N GLY A 518 -5.82 8.48 -3.00
CA GLY A 518 -5.04 8.25 -4.20
C GLY A 518 -4.28 9.46 -4.74
N TRP A 519 -3.78 9.31 -5.97
CA TRP A 519 -2.86 10.23 -6.65
C TRP A 519 -3.56 11.03 -7.75
N LEU A 520 -3.61 12.35 -7.57
CA LEU A 520 -4.06 13.27 -8.60
C LEU A 520 -2.92 13.64 -9.56
N VAL A 521 -3.17 13.49 -10.85
CA VAL A 521 -2.47 14.25 -11.89
C VAL A 521 -3.39 15.38 -12.32
N GLU A 522 -3.01 16.62 -11.96
CA GLU A 522 -3.84 17.83 -12.13
C GLU A 522 -4.55 17.91 -13.48
N ARG A 523 -5.87 18.12 -13.45
CA ARG A 523 -6.77 18.20 -14.62
C ARG A 523 -6.75 17.00 -15.59
N LYS A 524 -6.01 15.93 -15.29
CA LYS A 524 -5.87 14.72 -16.13
C LYS A 524 -6.58 13.52 -15.53
N SER A 525 -6.18 13.07 -14.33
CA SER A 525 -6.75 11.85 -13.73
C SER A 525 -6.48 11.71 -12.24
N LEU A 526 -7.44 11.14 -11.50
CA LEU A 526 -7.22 10.55 -10.18
C LEU A 526 -6.95 9.04 -10.33
N GLN A 527 -5.96 8.51 -9.61
CA GLN A 527 -5.59 7.09 -9.60
C GLN A 527 -5.53 6.58 -8.17
N LEU A 528 -6.28 5.54 -7.84
CA LEU A 528 -6.46 5.07 -6.47
C LEU A 528 -6.67 3.55 -6.42
N HIS A 529 -6.37 2.94 -5.27
CA HIS A 529 -6.73 1.55 -5.01
C HIS A 529 -8.26 1.37 -4.94
N ALA A 530 -8.79 0.25 -5.43
CA ALA A 530 -10.22 0.02 -5.56
C ALA A 530 -10.98 0.10 -4.23
N SER A 531 -10.38 -0.34 -3.11
CA SER A 531 -10.98 -0.21 -1.77
C SER A 531 -11.16 1.25 -1.29
N LEU A 532 -10.54 2.23 -1.96
CA LEU A 532 -10.72 3.65 -1.67
C LEU A 532 -11.90 4.27 -2.45
N VAL A 533 -12.45 3.58 -3.47
CA VAL A 533 -13.62 4.06 -4.24
C VAL A 533 -14.83 4.28 -3.34
N GLU A 534 -15.08 3.39 -2.37
CA GLU A 534 -16.14 3.53 -1.36
C GLU A 534 -16.05 4.83 -0.54
N LYS A 535 -14.86 5.43 -0.43
CA LYS A 535 -14.61 6.65 0.37
C LYS A 535 -14.74 7.94 -0.44
N LEU A 536 -14.83 7.84 -1.76
CA LEU A 536 -14.98 9.00 -2.64
C LEU A 536 -16.36 9.67 -2.47
N SER A 537 -16.49 10.89 -2.99
CA SER A 537 -17.77 11.60 -3.06
C SER A 537 -18.81 10.82 -3.88
N PRO A 538 -20.13 11.05 -3.66
CA PRO A 538 -21.19 10.43 -4.45
C PRO A 538 -20.98 10.59 -5.96
N LEU A 539 -20.52 11.77 -6.38
CA LEU A 539 -20.26 12.10 -7.79
C LEU A 539 -19.24 11.15 -8.44
N LEU A 540 -18.08 10.94 -7.79
CA LEU A 540 -17.06 10.04 -8.32
C LEU A 540 -17.45 8.57 -8.18
N ARG A 541 -18.25 8.21 -7.16
CA ARG A 541 -18.80 6.85 -6.99
C ARG A 541 -19.81 6.50 -8.08
N VAL A 542 -20.67 7.45 -8.49
CA VAL A 542 -21.52 7.29 -9.67
C VAL A 542 -20.68 7.23 -10.94
N TYR A 543 -19.67 8.10 -11.11
CA TYR A 543 -18.78 8.07 -12.28
C TYR A 543 -18.10 6.70 -12.48
N VAL A 544 -17.53 6.12 -11.41
CA VAL A 544 -16.95 4.76 -11.44
C VAL A 544 -18.05 3.69 -11.59
N GLY A 545 -19.17 3.84 -10.90
CA GLY A 545 -20.31 2.91 -10.98
C GLY A 545 -20.96 2.83 -12.37
N CYS A 546 -20.98 3.91 -13.14
CA CYS A 546 -21.43 3.89 -14.53
C CYS A 546 -20.51 3.02 -15.41
N ALA A 547 -19.21 2.96 -15.11
CA ALA A 547 -18.27 2.09 -15.81
C ALA A 547 -18.46 0.60 -15.43
N THR A 548 -18.97 0.29 -14.23
CA THR A 548 -19.21 -1.10 -13.82
C THR A 548 -20.35 -1.77 -14.57
N VAL A 549 -21.25 -1.01 -15.22
CA VAL A 549 -22.30 -1.57 -16.09
C VAL A 549 -21.72 -2.44 -17.20
N ILE A 550 -20.53 -2.09 -17.70
CA ILE A 550 -19.86 -2.82 -18.79
C ILE A 550 -18.70 -3.67 -18.25
N TYR A 551 -18.02 -3.22 -17.18
CA TYR A 551 -16.87 -3.94 -16.61
C TYR A 551 -17.23 -5.09 -15.64
N GLY A 552 -18.33 -5.01 -14.89
CA GLY A 552 -18.69 -5.99 -13.84
C GLY A 552 -18.70 -5.36 -12.44
N ASP A 553 -17.65 -5.56 -11.65
CA ASP A 553 -17.43 -4.87 -10.37
C ASP A 553 -16.04 -4.24 -10.31
N TYR A 554 -15.91 -3.06 -9.71
CA TYR A 554 -14.61 -2.42 -9.52
C TYR A 554 -13.74 -3.14 -8.47
N HIS A 555 -14.33 -3.97 -7.60
CA HIS A 555 -13.62 -4.77 -6.60
C HIS A 555 -12.73 -5.87 -7.18
N ASP A 556 -12.88 -6.23 -8.46
CA ASP A 556 -12.01 -7.22 -9.12
C ASP A 556 -10.73 -6.62 -9.75
N ALA A 557 -10.56 -5.29 -9.62
CA ALA A 557 -9.35 -4.56 -9.96
C ALA A 557 -8.63 -4.08 -8.70
N ASP A 558 -7.30 -4.01 -8.71
CA ASP A 558 -6.55 -3.41 -7.61
C ASP A 558 -6.55 -1.89 -7.73
N LEU A 559 -6.38 -1.34 -8.95
CA LEU A 559 -6.36 0.11 -9.19
C LEU A 559 -7.48 0.57 -10.12
N VAL A 560 -8.07 1.71 -9.76
CA VAL A 560 -9.04 2.47 -10.55
C VAL A 560 -8.39 3.79 -10.99
N LYS A 561 -8.62 4.19 -12.24
CA LYS A 561 -8.19 5.46 -12.81
C LYS A 561 -9.37 6.22 -13.38
N ILE A 562 -9.72 7.33 -12.76
CA ILE A 562 -10.76 8.26 -13.21
C ILE A 562 -10.10 9.30 -14.13
N HIS A 563 -10.50 9.39 -15.40
CA HIS A 563 -9.94 10.36 -16.35
C HIS A 563 -10.86 11.59 -16.43
N ILE A 564 -10.41 12.70 -15.85
CA ILE A 564 -11.22 13.90 -15.58
C ILE A 564 -11.88 14.45 -16.86
N ALA A 565 -11.09 14.70 -17.90
CA ALA A 565 -11.57 15.38 -19.11
C ALA A 565 -12.15 14.47 -20.20
N SER A 566 -11.88 13.15 -20.18
CA SER A 566 -12.12 12.28 -21.36
C SER A 566 -13.34 11.37 -21.25
N GLY A 567 -14.05 11.34 -20.12
CA GLY A 567 -15.23 10.48 -19.94
C GLY A 567 -14.86 8.99 -19.84
N LYS A 568 -13.71 8.67 -19.22
CA LYS A 568 -13.13 7.33 -19.19
C LYS A 568 -12.81 6.89 -17.77
N VAL A 569 -12.99 5.60 -17.51
CA VAL A 569 -12.46 4.91 -16.33
C VAL A 569 -11.49 3.84 -16.81
N SER A 570 -10.40 3.58 -16.09
CA SER A 570 -9.58 2.40 -16.34
C SER A 570 -9.42 1.57 -15.07
N PHE A 571 -9.68 0.28 -15.21
CA PHE A 571 -9.49 -0.74 -14.20
C PHE A 571 -8.19 -1.47 -14.51
N MET A 572 -7.34 -1.67 -13.51
CA MET A 572 -6.04 -2.32 -13.65
C MET A 572 -5.88 -3.36 -12.56
N LYS A 573 -5.45 -4.55 -12.97
CA LYS A 573 -5.19 -5.68 -12.11
C LYS A 573 -3.72 -6.03 -12.14
N TYR A 574 -3.22 -6.48 -11.01
CA TYR A 574 -1.85 -6.84 -10.77
C TYR A 574 -1.75 -8.27 -10.24
N ASP A 575 -0.54 -8.78 -10.06
CA ASP A 575 -0.29 -10.17 -9.67
C ASP A 575 -0.44 -10.41 -8.15
N ASP A 576 0.34 -9.71 -7.34
CA ASP A 576 0.32 -9.79 -5.87
C ASP A 576 0.46 -8.37 -5.32
N PHE A 577 -0.62 -7.60 -5.51
CA PHE A 577 -0.64 -6.17 -5.22
C PHE A 577 -0.34 -5.88 -3.75
N GLU A 578 -0.83 -6.71 -2.82
CA GLU A 578 -0.64 -6.48 -1.39
C GLU A 578 0.82 -6.71 -0.96
N ARG A 579 1.41 -7.86 -1.30
CA ARG A 579 2.68 -8.32 -0.71
C ARG A 579 3.92 -7.92 -1.50
N LYS A 580 3.80 -7.57 -2.78
CA LYS A 580 4.94 -7.08 -3.58
C LYS A 580 5.06 -5.56 -3.51
N PRO A 581 6.28 -5.00 -3.42
CA PRO A 581 6.49 -3.55 -3.50
C PRO A 581 6.37 -3.02 -4.93
N LEU A 582 6.65 -3.87 -5.92
CA LEU A 582 6.55 -3.61 -7.37
C LEU A 582 5.72 -4.75 -8.01
N PRO A 583 4.40 -4.78 -7.81
CA PRO A 583 3.55 -5.77 -8.46
C PRO A 583 3.47 -5.50 -9.97
N ARG A 584 3.21 -6.54 -10.77
CA ARG A 584 3.18 -6.49 -12.24
C ARG A 584 1.74 -6.38 -12.76
N MET A 585 1.49 -5.45 -13.68
CA MET A 585 0.14 -5.26 -14.26
C MET A 585 -0.22 -6.41 -15.20
N THR A 586 -1.14 -7.28 -14.78
CA THR A 586 -1.59 -8.47 -15.52
C THR A 586 -2.71 -8.14 -16.51
N GLU A 587 -3.63 -7.26 -16.13
CA GLU A 587 -4.79 -6.89 -16.93
C GLU A 587 -5.07 -5.38 -16.82
N ARG A 588 -5.54 -4.77 -17.92
CA ARG A 588 -6.04 -3.39 -17.92
C ARG A 588 -7.25 -3.27 -18.83
N VAL A 589 -8.34 -2.71 -18.32
CA VAL A 589 -9.55 -2.45 -19.09
C VAL A 589 -9.84 -0.95 -19.06
N LYS A 590 -10.02 -0.32 -20.22
CA LYS A 590 -10.45 1.08 -20.32
C LYS A 590 -11.91 1.13 -20.76
N VAL A 591 -12.78 1.65 -19.90
CA VAL A 591 -14.19 1.88 -20.21
C VAL A 591 -14.38 3.31 -20.70
N LYS A 592 -15.02 3.46 -21.86
CA LYS A 592 -15.39 4.76 -22.43
C LYS A 592 -16.87 5.01 -22.17
N LEU A 593 -17.20 5.84 -21.18
CA LEU A 593 -18.57 6.00 -20.68
C LEU A 593 -19.55 6.49 -21.76
N ARG A 594 -19.11 7.37 -22.66
CA ARG A 594 -19.94 7.95 -23.73
C ARG A 594 -20.19 6.99 -24.90
N GLU A 595 -19.20 6.18 -25.23
CA GLU A 595 -19.26 5.18 -26.33
C GLU A 595 -19.91 3.87 -25.86
N GLN A 596 -20.02 3.66 -24.54
CA GLN A 596 -20.39 2.39 -23.90
C GLN A 596 -19.50 1.21 -24.36
N ASP A 597 -18.23 1.50 -24.61
CA ASP A 597 -17.23 0.60 -25.20
C ASP A 597 -16.09 0.29 -24.20
N ILE A 598 -15.42 -0.85 -24.39
CA ILE A 598 -14.28 -1.29 -23.58
C ILE A 598 -13.06 -1.69 -24.42
N GLU A 599 -11.90 -1.13 -24.08
CA GLU A 599 -10.60 -1.59 -24.57
C GLU A 599 -9.97 -2.52 -23.52
N TYR A 600 -9.94 -3.83 -23.80
CA TYR A 600 -9.30 -4.84 -22.95
C TYR A 600 -7.83 -5.07 -23.36
N TYR A 601 -6.93 -5.12 -22.38
CA TYR A 601 -5.51 -5.42 -22.54
C TYR A 601 -5.10 -6.48 -21.51
N ALA A 602 -4.78 -7.70 -21.97
CA ALA A 602 -4.06 -8.68 -21.16
C ALA A 602 -2.56 -8.58 -21.43
N TYR A 603 -1.76 -8.66 -20.38
CA TYR A 603 -0.31 -8.72 -20.44
C TYR A 603 0.11 -10.17 -20.19
N ASP A 604 0.19 -10.95 -21.27
CA ASP A 604 0.62 -12.35 -21.28
C ASP A 604 2.04 -12.51 -21.86
N ASP A 605 2.43 -13.73 -22.21
CA ASP A 605 3.77 -14.09 -22.69
C ASP A 605 4.27 -13.26 -23.90
N ASN A 606 3.38 -12.54 -24.60
CA ASN A 606 3.72 -11.68 -25.73
C ASN A 606 4.27 -10.29 -25.33
N TYR A 607 4.07 -9.84 -24.08
CA TYR A 607 4.48 -8.50 -23.61
C TYR A 607 4.90 -8.51 -22.14
N THR A 608 6.16 -8.16 -21.83
CA THR A 608 6.66 -8.06 -20.44
C THR A 608 5.73 -7.18 -19.57
N PRO A 609 5.02 -7.74 -18.56
CA PRO A 609 4.07 -7.00 -17.75
C PRO A 609 4.76 -5.89 -16.94
N PRO A 610 4.40 -4.60 -17.10
CA PRO A 610 5.10 -3.49 -16.45
C PRO A 610 4.89 -3.49 -14.93
N PHE A 611 5.90 -3.05 -14.19
CA PHE A 611 5.83 -2.86 -12.74
C PHE A 611 4.99 -1.63 -12.37
N LEU A 612 4.34 -1.69 -11.21
CA LEU A 612 3.76 -0.53 -10.54
C LEU A 612 4.82 0.19 -9.69
N TYR A 613 5.46 1.20 -10.26
CA TYR A 613 6.36 2.08 -9.51
C TYR A 613 5.59 3.09 -8.65
N ASN A 614 6.20 3.56 -7.56
CA ASN A 614 5.62 4.53 -6.63
C ASN A 614 4.24 4.10 -6.08
N LYS A 615 4.08 2.81 -5.75
CA LYS A 615 2.81 2.23 -5.34
C LYS A 615 2.18 2.96 -4.14
N SER A 616 2.98 3.55 -3.24
CA SER A 616 2.50 4.36 -2.11
C SER A 616 1.69 5.60 -2.50
N ARG A 617 1.68 6.01 -3.77
CA ARG A 617 0.84 7.10 -4.29
C ARG A 617 -0.63 6.69 -4.44
N TYR A 618 -0.92 5.42 -4.67
CA TYR A 618 -2.28 4.93 -5.00
C TYR A 618 -3.03 4.33 -3.80
N ILE A 619 -2.30 3.98 -2.75
CA ILE A 619 -2.81 3.50 -1.46
C ILE A 619 -2.67 4.60 -0.39
N ASN A 620 -3.36 4.45 0.75
CA ASN A 620 -3.26 5.37 1.87
C ASN A 620 -2.77 4.68 3.15
N GLU A 621 -2.64 5.45 4.24
CA GLU A 621 -2.14 4.98 5.53
C GLU A 621 -2.98 3.89 6.21
N GLU A 622 -4.20 3.62 5.76
CA GLU A 622 -5.01 2.50 6.24
C GLU A 622 -4.67 1.16 5.54
N PHE A 623 -3.86 1.18 4.47
CA PHE A 623 -3.48 0.00 3.68
C PHE A 623 -2.34 -0.80 4.32
N LEU A 624 -2.33 -2.11 4.08
CA LEU A 624 -1.30 -3.02 4.59
C LEU A 624 0.08 -2.67 4.01
N HIS A 625 1.12 -2.72 4.85
CA HIS A 625 2.51 -2.34 4.49
C HIS A 625 2.70 -0.92 3.91
N TYR A 626 1.76 0.02 4.12
CA TYR A 626 1.92 1.40 3.65
C TYR A 626 3.21 2.10 4.12
N PRO A 627 3.61 2.04 5.42
CA PRO A 627 4.86 2.64 5.87
C PRO A 627 6.09 2.06 5.18
N GLU A 628 6.13 0.74 5.02
CA GLU A 628 7.20 0.01 4.36
C GLU A 628 7.28 0.35 2.86
N GLN A 629 6.14 0.44 2.16
CA GLN A 629 6.08 0.89 0.77
C GLN A 629 6.58 2.33 0.60
N VAL A 630 6.22 3.25 1.50
CA VAL A 630 6.70 4.64 1.46
C VAL A 630 8.23 4.70 1.60
N VAL A 631 8.81 3.89 2.49
CA VAL A 631 10.27 3.80 2.67
C VAL A 631 10.94 3.17 1.44
N PHE A 632 10.34 2.13 0.85
CA PHE A 632 10.83 1.48 -0.37
C PHE A 632 10.84 2.45 -1.56
N ASP A 633 9.72 3.12 -1.83
CA ASP A 633 9.58 4.08 -2.94
C ASP A 633 10.60 5.23 -2.78
N GLN A 634 10.80 5.74 -1.56
CA GLN A 634 11.83 6.74 -1.27
C GLN A 634 13.26 6.22 -1.43
N ALA A 635 13.53 4.94 -1.18
CA ALA A 635 14.85 4.35 -1.38
C ALA A 635 15.18 4.24 -2.88
N LEU A 636 14.19 3.86 -3.71
CA LEU A 636 14.30 3.87 -5.17
C LEU A 636 14.45 5.30 -5.74
N GLU A 637 13.75 6.30 -5.19
CA GLU A 637 13.93 7.69 -5.62
C GLU A 637 15.34 8.21 -5.25
N LYS A 638 15.80 7.94 -4.02
CA LYS A 638 17.11 8.41 -3.51
C LYS A 638 18.32 7.79 -4.22
N CYS A 639 18.19 6.62 -4.84
CA CYS A 639 19.31 6.05 -5.59
C CYS A 639 19.62 6.80 -6.89
N GLY A 640 18.68 7.60 -7.42
CA GLY A 640 18.89 8.43 -8.62
C GLY A 640 19.06 7.65 -9.94
N LEU A 641 18.84 6.33 -9.92
CA LEU A 641 19.13 5.44 -11.06
C LEU A 641 17.99 5.37 -12.12
N PHE A 642 16.82 5.96 -11.85
CA PHE A 642 15.59 5.70 -12.61
C PHE A 642 14.76 6.96 -12.86
N ASP A 643 14.20 7.08 -14.07
CA ASP A 643 13.08 7.96 -14.35
C ASP A 643 11.75 7.19 -14.22
N PHE A 644 10.92 7.59 -13.25
CA PHE A 644 9.60 7.02 -13.02
C PHE A 644 8.45 7.79 -13.72
N ALA A 645 8.74 8.64 -14.69
CA ALA A 645 7.73 9.30 -15.51
C ALA A 645 6.90 8.29 -16.33
N GLY A 646 5.62 8.61 -16.55
CA GLY A 646 4.71 7.77 -17.33
C GLY A 646 4.45 6.41 -16.68
N TYR A 647 4.99 5.34 -17.28
CA TYR A 647 4.95 3.97 -16.75
C TYR A 647 6.28 3.53 -16.11
N GLY A 648 7.29 4.41 -16.05
CA GLY A 648 8.65 4.09 -15.61
C GLY A 648 9.42 3.18 -16.59
N PRO A 649 10.60 2.67 -16.18
CA PRO A 649 11.42 1.82 -17.03
C PRO A 649 10.77 0.45 -17.27
N ASN A 650 11.13 -0.18 -18.39
CA ASN A 650 10.80 -1.59 -18.63
C ASN A 650 11.35 -2.47 -17.47
N PRO A 651 10.60 -3.46 -16.96
CA PRO A 651 11.02 -4.36 -15.88
C PRO A 651 12.41 -4.98 -16.04
N ASP A 652 12.78 -5.39 -17.26
CA ASP A 652 14.04 -6.10 -17.51
C ASP A 652 15.22 -5.13 -17.40
N ASN A 653 15.12 -3.94 -18.01
CA ASN A 653 16.09 -2.85 -17.85
C ASN A 653 16.17 -2.36 -16.39
N PHE A 654 15.04 -2.30 -15.67
CA PHE A 654 15.01 -1.93 -14.25
C PHE A 654 15.82 -2.92 -13.39
N LEU A 655 15.60 -4.23 -13.59
CA LEU A 655 16.34 -5.28 -12.88
C LEU A 655 17.82 -5.33 -13.29
N GLU A 656 18.14 -5.09 -14.56
CA GLU A 656 19.53 -4.99 -15.04
C GLU A 656 20.28 -3.82 -14.39
N ILE A 657 19.67 -2.63 -14.30
CA ILE A 657 20.25 -1.47 -13.63
C ILE A 657 20.45 -1.73 -12.13
N LEU A 658 19.48 -2.37 -11.44
CA LEU A 658 19.66 -2.78 -10.04
C LEU A 658 20.84 -3.75 -9.89
N SER A 659 20.92 -4.76 -10.76
CA SER A 659 21.99 -5.76 -10.75
C SER A 659 23.38 -5.14 -10.99
N ARG A 660 23.51 -4.27 -12.00
CA ARG A 660 24.74 -3.49 -12.29
C ARG A 660 25.19 -2.65 -11.10
N ASN A 661 24.25 -2.03 -10.39
CA ASN A 661 24.53 -1.24 -9.19
C ASN A 661 24.62 -2.08 -7.92
N ARG A 662 24.60 -3.42 -8.00
CA ARG A 662 24.61 -4.37 -6.87
C ARG A 662 23.53 -4.08 -5.82
N LEU A 663 22.33 -3.78 -6.28
CA LEU A 663 21.12 -3.60 -5.46
C LEU A 663 20.15 -4.76 -5.68
N VAL A 664 19.46 -5.17 -4.60
CA VAL A 664 18.48 -6.26 -4.60
C VAL A 664 17.24 -5.81 -3.82
N ILE A 665 16.07 -6.30 -4.23
CA ILE A 665 14.80 -6.08 -3.53
C ILE A 665 14.55 -7.28 -2.60
N GLU A 666 14.63 -7.06 -1.29
CA GLU A 666 14.28 -8.04 -0.24
C GLU A 666 12.99 -7.59 0.44
N GLY A 667 11.85 -8.16 0.04
CA GLY A 667 10.53 -7.69 0.50
C GLY A 667 10.33 -6.21 0.16
N PHE A 668 9.93 -5.39 1.13
CA PHE A 668 9.78 -3.94 0.98
C PHE A 668 11.10 -3.17 1.29
N ARG A 669 12.27 -3.75 1.01
CA ARG A 669 13.57 -3.11 1.24
C ARG A 669 14.45 -3.20 0.01
N LEU A 670 15.08 -2.07 -0.33
CA LEU A 670 16.18 -2.02 -1.29
C LEU A 670 17.49 -2.17 -0.51
N VAL A 671 18.24 -3.24 -0.78
CA VAL A 671 19.47 -3.60 -0.04
C VAL A 671 20.65 -3.80 -0.99
N ARG A 672 21.87 -3.74 -0.46
CA ARG A 672 23.09 -4.13 -1.20
C ARG A 672 23.10 -5.64 -1.42
N SER A 673 23.61 -6.08 -2.56
CA SER A 673 23.70 -7.52 -2.87
C SER A 673 24.64 -8.24 -1.91
N ARG A 674 24.17 -9.39 -1.42
CA ARG A 674 24.93 -10.37 -0.61
C ARG A 674 25.49 -11.53 -1.44
N THR A 675 25.32 -11.52 -2.77
CA THR A 675 25.85 -12.57 -3.66
C THR A 675 27.21 -12.18 -4.23
N ILE A 676 28.14 -13.13 -4.29
CA ILE A 676 29.40 -12.97 -5.02
C ILE A 676 29.09 -13.00 -6.52
N PRO A 677 29.47 -11.98 -7.31
CA PRO A 677 29.24 -11.96 -8.75
C PRO A 677 30.27 -12.87 -9.46
N ASN A 678 30.00 -13.20 -10.73
CA ASN A 678 31.06 -13.71 -11.60
C ASN A 678 32.06 -12.56 -11.87
N LEU A 679 33.36 -12.82 -11.88
CA LEU A 679 34.41 -11.82 -12.14
C LEU A 679 34.23 -11.10 -13.48
N ASP A 680 33.66 -11.78 -14.48
CA ASP A 680 33.39 -11.24 -15.81
C ASP A 680 32.04 -10.48 -15.89
N SER A 681 31.38 -10.26 -14.74
CA SER A 681 30.22 -9.37 -14.62
C SER A 681 30.66 -7.89 -14.62
N PRO A 682 29.84 -6.97 -15.18
CA PRO A 682 30.11 -5.54 -15.14
C PRO A 682 30.31 -5.00 -13.72
N CYS A 683 31.28 -4.11 -13.59
CA CYS A 683 31.58 -3.30 -12.41
C CYS A 683 31.66 -1.86 -12.91
N GLY A 684 30.62 -1.05 -12.66
CA GLY A 684 30.45 0.23 -13.35
C GLY A 684 30.04 0.09 -14.82
N ARG A 685 30.27 1.15 -15.60
CA ARG A 685 29.96 1.22 -17.05
C ARG A 685 31.07 0.63 -17.90
N TYR A 686 32.34 0.85 -17.54
CA TYR A 686 33.48 0.57 -18.41
C TYR A 686 34.32 -0.66 -18.04
N PHE A 687 34.15 -1.21 -16.83
CA PHE A 687 34.95 -2.34 -16.34
C PHE A 687 34.10 -3.59 -16.01
N ILE A 688 34.79 -4.73 -15.88
CA ILE A 688 34.32 -5.94 -15.20
C ILE A 688 35.11 -6.14 -13.90
N PHE A 689 34.56 -6.86 -12.91
CA PHE A 689 35.23 -7.08 -11.62
C PHE A 689 36.65 -7.63 -11.76
N ARG A 690 36.88 -8.54 -12.73
CA ARG A 690 38.19 -9.09 -13.05
C ARG A 690 39.25 -8.01 -13.24
N GLN A 691 38.93 -6.93 -13.95
CA GLN A 691 39.89 -5.87 -14.26
C GLN A 691 40.30 -5.07 -13.03
N LEU A 692 39.46 -4.96 -12.00
CA LEU A 692 39.84 -4.33 -10.72
C LEU A 692 40.53 -5.30 -9.75
N ILE A 693 40.47 -6.61 -10.02
CA ILE A 693 40.99 -7.67 -9.14
C ILE A 693 42.32 -8.23 -9.64
N GLU A 694 42.54 -8.30 -10.95
CA GLU A 694 43.68 -8.95 -11.59
C GLU A 694 44.62 -7.96 -12.31
N CYS A 695 44.49 -6.64 -12.06
CA CYS A 695 45.34 -5.60 -12.69
C CYS A 695 46.74 -5.44 -12.07
N GLY A 696 46.97 -5.94 -10.85
CA GLY A 696 48.21 -5.67 -10.11
C GLY A 696 49.41 -6.51 -10.59
N GLU A 697 50.56 -5.87 -10.82
CA GLU A 697 51.82 -6.55 -11.24
C GLU A 697 52.21 -7.74 -10.34
N THR A 698 51.97 -7.64 -9.02
CA THR A 698 52.29 -8.73 -8.09
C THR A 698 51.37 -9.94 -8.29
N GLN A 699 50.11 -9.73 -8.68
CA GLN A 699 49.18 -10.82 -9.03
C GLN A 699 49.67 -11.49 -10.32
N ALA A 700 49.88 -10.71 -11.39
CA ALA A 700 50.36 -11.19 -12.67
C ALA A 700 51.68 -11.98 -12.57
N ARG A 701 52.64 -11.51 -11.75
CA ARG A 701 53.92 -12.19 -11.51
C ARG A 701 53.81 -13.46 -10.67
N THR A 702 52.85 -13.54 -9.74
CA THR A 702 52.77 -14.67 -8.80
C THR A 702 51.76 -15.74 -9.20
N GLY A 703 50.80 -15.42 -10.07
CA GLY A 703 49.72 -16.33 -10.47
C GLY A 703 48.79 -16.71 -9.33
N LEU A 704 48.80 -15.98 -8.21
CA LEU A 704 47.92 -16.25 -7.07
C LEU A 704 46.49 -15.81 -7.38
N GLU A 705 45.54 -16.66 -7.02
CA GLU A 705 44.11 -16.31 -6.98
C GLU A 705 43.91 -15.14 -6.01
N ASN A 706 43.40 -14.03 -6.53
CA ASN A 706 43.21 -12.79 -5.77
C ASN A 706 41.72 -12.53 -5.51
N LEU A 707 40.95 -13.58 -5.22
CA LEU A 707 39.50 -13.51 -5.13
C LEU A 707 39.06 -12.86 -3.81
N PRO A 708 38.19 -11.83 -3.82
CA PRO A 708 37.52 -11.35 -2.61
C PRO A 708 36.58 -12.41 -2.03
N GLU A 709 36.60 -12.59 -0.72
CA GLU A 709 35.71 -13.51 0.00
C GLU A 709 34.39 -12.84 0.41
N GLN A 710 34.37 -11.51 0.60
CA GLN A 710 33.19 -10.80 1.09
C GLN A 710 32.35 -10.16 -0.05
N PRO A 711 31.01 -10.37 -0.10
CA PRO A 711 30.12 -9.64 -1.01
C PRO A 711 30.23 -8.11 -0.92
N GLU A 712 30.53 -7.61 0.28
CA GLU A 712 30.77 -6.20 0.60
C GLU A 712 31.99 -5.62 -0.14
N THR A 713 33.00 -6.44 -0.47
CA THR A 713 34.14 -6.00 -1.28
C THR A 713 33.71 -5.73 -2.73
N TYR A 714 32.89 -6.61 -3.33
CA TYR A 714 32.33 -6.38 -4.66
C TYR A 714 31.38 -5.17 -4.68
N ASN A 715 30.62 -4.95 -3.60
CA ASN A 715 29.82 -3.74 -3.43
C ASN A 715 30.72 -2.49 -3.46
N ALA A 716 31.81 -2.47 -2.68
CA ALA A 716 32.71 -1.34 -2.61
C ALA A 716 33.49 -1.08 -3.92
N LEU A 717 33.91 -2.13 -4.64
CA LEU A 717 34.53 -2.00 -5.97
C LEU A 717 33.57 -1.39 -7.00
N CYS A 718 32.29 -1.79 -6.95
CA CYS A 718 31.24 -1.21 -7.79
C CYS A 718 31.00 0.27 -7.45
N ASP A 719 31.01 0.63 -6.17
CA ASP A 719 30.82 2.02 -5.73
C ASP A 719 32.01 2.90 -6.12
N LEU A 720 33.25 2.44 -5.90
CA LEU A 720 34.46 3.09 -6.39
C LEU A 720 34.43 3.33 -7.91
N THR A 721 33.98 2.33 -8.67
CA THR A 721 33.93 2.45 -10.13
C THR A 721 32.87 3.46 -10.57
N THR A 722 31.63 3.31 -10.11
CA THR A 722 30.51 4.18 -10.52
C THR A 722 30.63 5.62 -10.03
N GLN A 723 31.27 5.86 -8.88
CA GLN A 723 31.37 7.19 -8.27
C GLN A 723 32.65 7.95 -8.65
N VAL A 724 33.71 7.25 -9.05
CA VAL A 724 35.03 7.87 -9.35
C VAL A 724 35.53 7.51 -10.74
N LEU A 725 35.68 6.22 -11.07
CA LEU A 725 36.34 5.81 -12.31
C LEU A 725 35.50 6.05 -13.56
N ASP A 726 34.20 5.74 -13.52
CA ASP A 726 33.30 5.99 -14.66
C ASP A 726 33.24 7.50 -15.01
N PRO A 727 33.11 8.45 -14.05
CA PRO A 727 33.25 9.89 -14.32
C PRO A 727 34.61 10.31 -14.89
N VAL A 728 35.72 9.74 -14.41
CA VAL A 728 37.06 10.02 -14.96
C VAL A 728 37.14 9.55 -16.41
N ILE A 729 36.60 8.37 -16.72
CA ILE A 729 36.59 7.82 -18.09
C ILE A 729 35.64 8.61 -19.00
N ASP A 730 34.49 9.06 -18.50
CA ASP A 730 33.56 9.94 -19.23
C ASP A 730 34.22 11.28 -19.63
N TYR A 731 35.24 11.75 -18.91
CA TYR A 731 35.92 13.03 -19.17
C TYR A 731 37.26 12.89 -19.92
N PHE A 732 38.17 12.03 -19.44
CA PHE A 732 39.53 11.86 -19.98
C PHE A 732 39.67 10.69 -20.95
N GLY A 733 38.65 9.85 -21.10
CA GLY A 733 38.75 8.59 -21.85
C GLY A 733 39.32 7.43 -21.03
N MET A 734 39.57 6.30 -21.69
CA MET A 734 39.84 5.03 -21.01
C MET A 734 41.14 5.06 -20.19
N ILE A 735 41.06 4.68 -18.92
CA ILE A 735 42.18 4.66 -17.98
C ILE A 735 42.85 3.28 -17.91
N ARG A 736 44.13 3.26 -17.54
CA ARG A 736 44.91 2.04 -17.30
C ARG A 736 45.07 1.79 -15.80
N LEU A 737 44.43 0.74 -15.30
CA LEU A 737 44.57 0.28 -13.92
C LEU A 737 45.95 -0.36 -13.72
N THR A 738 46.63 -0.02 -12.63
CA THR A 738 47.98 -0.53 -12.29
C THR A 738 48.00 -1.33 -10.99
N TYR A 739 47.06 -1.07 -10.08
CA TYR A 739 46.85 -1.83 -8.85
C TYR A 739 45.40 -1.65 -8.38
N GLY A 740 44.85 -2.63 -7.67
CA GLY A 740 43.41 -2.71 -7.39
C GLY A 740 43.13 -3.48 -6.09
N PHE A 741 42.18 -4.41 -6.10
CA PHE A 741 41.93 -5.26 -4.93
C PHE A 741 43.18 -6.07 -4.54
N CYS A 742 43.41 -6.24 -3.24
CA CYS A 742 44.51 -7.03 -2.70
C CYS A 742 44.06 -7.96 -1.57
N SER A 743 43.96 -9.25 -1.89
CA SER A 743 43.64 -10.30 -0.93
C SER A 743 44.70 -10.44 0.18
N PRO A 744 44.35 -10.98 1.36
CA PRO A 744 45.29 -11.26 2.44
C PRO A 744 46.38 -12.30 2.09
N ALA A 745 46.20 -13.04 0.98
CA ALA A 745 47.20 -13.92 0.40
C ALA A 745 48.20 -13.13 -0.46
N LEU A 746 47.72 -12.28 -1.36
CA LEU A 746 48.53 -11.44 -2.24
C LEU A 746 49.36 -10.42 -1.45
N ALA A 747 48.78 -9.77 -0.43
CA ALA A 747 49.45 -8.77 0.40
C ALA A 747 50.76 -9.26 1.04
N LYS A 748 50.87 -10.57 1.34
CA LYS A 748 52.08 -11.19 1.91
C LYS A 748 53.24 -11.33 0.90
N LYS A 749 52.98 -11.11 -0.39
CA LYS A 749 53.96 -11.22 -1.49
C LYS A 749 54.44 -9.86 -2.00
N ILE A 750 53.87 -8.75 -1.51
CA ILE A 750 54.25 -7.40 -1.92
C ILE A 750 55.50 -6.96 -1.12
N PRO A 751 56.59 -6.55 -1.80
CA PRO A 751 57.84 -6.18 -1.12
C PRO A 751 57.73 -4.80 -0.46
N GLY A 752 57.35 -4.76 0.82
CA GLY A 752 57.34 -3.52 1.60
C GLY A 752 56.60 -3.65 2.93
N ARG A 753 56.58 -2.56 3.72
CA ARG A 753 55.67 -2.42 4.87
C ARG A 753 54.35 -1.80 4.40
N ILE A 754 53.46 -2.62 3.85
CA ILE A 754 52.03 -2.27 3.80
C ILE A 754 51.53 -2.08 5.23
N SER A 755 50.55 -1.19 5.43
CA SER A 755 49.83 -1.01 6.69
C SER A 755 48.39 -1.51 6.51
N PRO A 756 48.09 -2.82 6.70
CA PRO A 756 46.81 -3.40 6.27
C PRO A 756 45.59 -2.74 6.91
N GLN A 757 45.73 -2.29 8.17
CA GLN A 757 44.71 -1.55 8.93
C GLN A 757 44.25 -0.24 8.27
N ARG A 758 45.02 0.29 7.31
CA ARG A 758 44.76 1.57 6.62
C ARG A 758 44.73 1.42 5.11
N ASP A 759 44.89 0.20 4.60
CA ASP A 759 44.98 -0.07 3.17
C ASP A 759 43.62 -0.46 2.60
N GLN A 760 43.00 0.46 1.86
CA GLN A 760 41.69 0.25 1.24
C GLN A 760 41.75 -0.65 -0.01
N HIS A 761 42.93 -1.10 -0.45
CA HIS A 761 43.03 -2.19 -1.42
C HIS A 761 42.57 -3.54 -0.83
N ALA A 762 42.64 -3.71 0.51
CA ALA A 762 42.00 -4.85 1.20
C ALA A 762 40.47 -4.74 1.27
N ALA A 763 39.91 -3.61 0.81
CA ALA A 763 38.49 -3.30 0.74
C ALA A 763 37.71 -3.63 2.03
N CYS A 764 36.64 -4.43 1.92
CA CYS A 764 35.76 -4.84 3.02
C CYS A 764 36.12 -6.21 3.60
N GLU A 765 37.28 -6.78 3.25
CA GLU A 765 37.66 -8.13 3.68
C GLU A 765 37.83 -8.25 5.20
N LEU A 766 37.54 -9.43 5.73
CA LEU A 766 37.59 -9.72 7.15
C LEU A 766 38.87 -10.49 7.53
N ASN A 767 39.43 -10.17 8.69
CA ASN A 767 40.50 -10.97 9.28
C ASN A 767 39.94 -12.22 9.99
N ARG A 768 40.84 -13.12 10.42
CA ARG A 768 40.51 -14.38 11.12
C ARG A 768 39.66 -14.26 12.40
N ARG A 769 39.37 -13.04 12.89
CA ARG A 769 38.50 -12.76 14.03
C ARG A 769 37.14 -12.13 13.61
N GLY A 770 36.81 -12.14 12.33
CA GLY A 770 35.56 -11.57 11.80
C GLY A 770 35.49 -10.04 11.87
N LYS A 771 36.62 -9.35 12.02
CA LYS A 771 36.71 -7.88 11.98
C LYS A 771 37.28 -7.41 10.64
N PRO A 772 36.94 -6.21 10.14
CA PRO A 772 37.56 -5.64 8.95
C PRO A 772 39.09 -5.70 9.00
N ILE A 773 39.72 -5.88 7.84
CA ILE A 773 41.17 -5.76 7.68
C ILE A 773 41.58 -4.29 7.64
N CYS A 774 40.82 -3.46 6.92
CA CYS A 774 40.94 -2.01 6.92
C CYS A 774 39.74 -1.40 7.65
N ASP A 775 39.99 -0.63 8.72
CA ASP A 775 38.91 -0.01 9.52
C ASP A 775 38.14 1.08 8.75
N ARG A 776 38.69 1.57 7.62
CA ARG A 776 38.08 2.59 6.75
C ARG A 776 36.96 2.06 5.85
N LEU A 777 36.96 0.74 5.59
CA LEU A 777 36.11 0.10 4.58
C LEU A 777 36.22 0.78 3.19
N GLY A 778 35.31 0.48 2.29
CA GLY A 778 35.35 0.97 0.92
C GLY A 778 36.30 0.15 0.04
N ALA A 779 36.83 0.74 -1.02
CA ALA A 779 37.81 0.14 -1.92
C ALA A 779 38.78 1.20 -2.44
N ALA A 780 39.94 0.77 -2.94
CA ALA A 780 40.93 1.64 -3.58
C ALA A 780 41.53 1.03 -4.85
N VAL A 781 42.04 1.91 -5.69
CA VAL A 781 42.63 1.58 -7.00
C VAL A 781 43.72 2.59 -7.34
N ASP A 782 44.77 2.11 -7.98
CA ASP A 782 45.82 2.93 -8.56
C ASP A 782 45.67 2.89 -10.08
N PHE A 783 45.61 4.05 -10.73
CA PHE A 783 45.46 4.15 -12.17
C PHE A 783 46.23 5.32 -12.77
N ILE A 784 46.46 5.23 -14.07
CA ILE A 784 47.07 6.29 -14.89
C ILE A 784 46.21 6.52 -16.13
N VAL A 785 46.12 7.78 -16.56
CA VAL A 785 45.58 8.16 -17.86
C VAL A 785 46.79 8.32 -18.77
N ASP A 786 46.92 7.46 -19.78
CA ASP A 786 48.07 7.54 -20.69
C ASP A 786 47.95 8.83 -21.54
N TYR A 787 49.06 9.56 -21.68
CA TYR A 787 49.21 10.83 -22.42
C TYR A 787 48.62 12.10 -21.76
N GLU A 788 48.05 12.03 -20.56
CA GLU A 788 47.57 13.20 -19.80
C GLU A 788 48.44 13.50 -18.57
N SER A 789 48.43 14.74 -18.07
CA SER A 789 49.09 15.06 -16.80
C SER A 789 48.29 14.50 -15.62
N MET A 790 48.90 13.63 -14.82
CA MET A 790 48.22 13.09 -13.63
C MET A 790 47.99 14.14 -12.54
N LEU A 791 48.62 15.32 -12.63
CA LEU A 791 48.27 16.46 -11.78
C LEU A 791 46.87 17.00 -12.14
N GLU A 792 46.62 17.23 -13.43
CA GLU A 792 45.32 17.70 -13.94
C GLU A 792 44.21 16.68 -13.66
N VAL A 793 44.49 15.39 -13.91
CA VAL A 793 43.55 14.29 -13.58
C VAL A 793 43.24 14.28 -12.07
N ALA A 794 44.26 14.41 -11.21
CA ALA A 794 44.05 14.45 -9.77
C ALA A 794 43.26 15.68 -9.32
N GLN A 795 43.54 16.87 -9.88
CA GLN A 795 42.79 18.09 -9.61
C GLN A 795 41.33 17.98 -10.05
N TRP A 796 41.08 17.39 -11.22
CA TRP A 796 39.73 17.12 -11.72
C TRP A 796 38.97 16.15 -10.82
N VAL A 797 39.60 15.05 -10.39
CA VAL A 797 39.01 14.09 -9.44
C VAL A 797 38.64 14.78 -8.13
N VAL A 798 39.53 15.62 -7.60
CA VAL A 798 39.31 16.41 -6.37
C VAL A 798 38.08 17.32 -6.48
N ALA A 799 37.95 18.01 -7.61
CA ALA A 799 36.86 18.96 -7.85
C ALA A 799 35.51 18.27 -8.14
N ASN A 800 35.50 17.20 -8.94
CA ASN A 800 34.28 16.68 -9.57
C ASN A 800 33.73 15.39 -8.97
N THR A 801 34.51 14.62 -8.19
CA THR A 801 34.08 13.31 -7.65
C THR A 801 33.94 13.31 -6.13
N PRO A 802 33.11 12.41 -5.55
CA PRO A 802 33.22 12.01 -4.15
C PRO A 802 34.34 10.96 -4.01
N PHE A 803 35.25 11.15 -3.06
CA PHE A 803 36.35 10.22 -2.80
C PHE A 803 36.72 10.29 -1.32
N ASP A 804 37.19 9.18 -0.75
CA ASP A 804 37.73 9.18 0.60
C ASP A 804 39.14 9.77 0.61
N ARG A 805 40.06 9.18 -0.17
CA ARG A 805 41.47 9.61 -0.22
C ARG A 805 42.01 9.64 -1.64
N LEU A 806 42.89 10.60 -1.89
CA LEU A 806 43.69 10.68 -3.10
C LEU A 806 45.17 10.83 -2.71
N TYR A 807 46.03 9.95 -3.21
CA TYR A 807 47.48 10.10 -3.09
C TYR A 807 48.09 10.41 -4.46
N PHE A 808 48.78 11.54 -4.54
CA PHE A 808 49.45 12.03 -5.75
C PHE A 808 50.97 11.82 -5.64
N TYR A 809 51.56 11.16 -6.65
CA TYR A 809 52.96 10.71 -6.64
C TYR A 809 53.88 11.47 -7.62
N GLY A 810 53.30 12.32 -8.47
CA GLY A 810 53.94 13.02 -9.58
C GLY A 810 53.20 12.79 -10.90
N ASP A 811 53.46 13.66 -11.86
CA ASP A 811 52.67 13.88 -13.08
C ASP A 811 52.69 12.66 -14.04
N ASP A 812 53.81 11.95 -14.11
CA ASP A 812 53.98 10.74 -14.93
C ASP A 812 53.69 9.43 -14.16
N LYS A 813 53.03 9.49 -13.01
CA LYS A 813 52.84 8.32 -12.12
C LYS A 813 51.37 8.04 -11.84
N PRO A 814 51.00 6.77 -11.64
CA PRO A 814 49.65 6.42 -11.21
C PRO A 814 49.25 7.16 -9.94
N ILE A 815 48.01 7.62 -9.90
CA ILE A 815 47.40 8.17 -8.69
C ILE A 815 46.63 7.06 -7.99
N HIS A 816 46.68 7.07 -6.66
CA HIS A 816 45.83 6.23 -5.84
C HIS A 816 44.56 7.00 -5.50
N VAL A 817 43.40 6.40 -5.72
CA VAL A 817 42.12 6.92 -5.22
C VAL A 817 41.35 5.84 -4.49
N SER A 818 40.72 6.22 -3.38
CA SER A 818 39.80 5.36 -2.63
C SER A 818 38.43 5.98 -2.49
N PHE A 819 37.41 5.13 -2.43
CA PHE A 819 36.03 5.49 -2.15
C PHE A 819 35.54 4.63 -0.99
N GLY A 820 34.92 5.25 0.01
CA GLY A 820 34.49 4.59 1.24
C GLY A 820 33.50 5.44 2.03
N PRO A 821 32.89 4.87 3.09
CA PRO A 821 31.79 5.49 3.84
C PRO A 821 32.18 6.81 4.50
N ASP A 822 33.45 7.01 4.85
CA ASP A 822 33.97 8.24 5.44
C ASP A 822 33.95 9.44 4.48
N ASN A 823 34.10 9.19 3.16
CA ASN A 823 34.15 10.20 2.09
C ASN A 823 34.98 11.45 2.49
N SER A 824 36.15 11.24 3.11
CA SER A 824 36.87 12.30 3.83
C SER A 824 37.53 13.36 2.94
N LYS A 825 37.50 13.18 1.61
CA LYS A 825 38.15 14.04 0.60
C LYS A 825 39.59 14.41 0.94
N GLN A 826 40.33 13.50 1.58
CA GLN A 826 41.68 13.78 2.05
C GLN A 826 42.71 13.62 0.92
N ILE A 827 43.32 14.74 0.55
CA ILE A 827 44.36 14.82 -0.49
C ILE A 827 45.73 14.70 0.16
N VAL A 828 46.58 13.83 -0.38
CA VAL A 828 47.94 13.57 0.11
C VAL A 828 48.93 13.65 -1.04
N ARG A 829 49.87 14.61 -0.97
CA ARG A 829 51.01 14.70 -1.89
C ARG A 829 52.18 13.89 -1.36
N MET A 830 52.80 13.08 -2.20
CA MET A 830 53.99 12.30 -1.85
C MET A 830 55.25 13.06 -2.30
N ILE A 831 55.84 13.83 -1.38
CA ILE A 831 56.95 14.74 -1.68
C ILE A 831 58.29 14.08 -1.36
N LEU A 832 59.30 14.29 -2.19
CA LEU A 832 60.65 13.78 -1.94
C LEU A 832 61.28 14.48 -0.72
N GLY A 833 61.46 13.74 0.38
CA GLY A 833 62.14 14.24 1.57
C GLY A 833 63.66 14.33 1.37
N LYS A 834 64.33 15.06 2.28
CA LYS A 834 65.81 15.28 2.27
C LYS A 834 66.66 13.99 2.28
N SER A 835 66.06 12.84 2.57
CA SER A 835 66.69 11.51 2.59
C SER A 835 66.40 10.67 1.33
N GLY A 836 65.80 11.26 0.28
CA GLY A 836 65.41 10.56 -0.94
C GLY A 836 64.17 9.68 -0.82
N LYS A 837 63.51 9.65 0.36
CA LYS A 837 62.26 8.92 0.59
C LYS A 837 61.06 9.84 0.38
N LEU A 838 60.01 9.31 -0.25
CA LEU A 838 58.73 10.01 -0.36
C LEU A 838 58.06 10.13 1.02
N LEU A 839 57.57 11.33 1.34
CA LEU A 839 56.87 11.67 2.58
C LEU A 839 55.44 12.15 2.25
N PRO A 840 54.40 11.63 2.95
CA PRO A 840 53.03 12.08 2.75
C PRO A 840 52.81 13.46 3.39
N GLN A 841 52.37 14.43 2.60
CA GLN A 841 51.88 15.74 3.05
C GLN A 841 50.39 15.86 2.74
N VAL A 842 49.56 16.01 3.78
CA VAL A 842 48.14 16.35 3.60
C VAL A 842 48.04 17.78 3.06
N THR A 843 47.30 17.99 1.98
CA THR A 843 47.17 19.30 1.32
C THR A 843 45.70 19.76 1.34
N PRO A 844 45.38 21.01 1.72
CA PRO A 844 44.04 21.57 1.58
C PRO A 844 43.58 21.60 0.12
N MET A 845 42.28 21.43 -0.13
CA MET A 845 41.70 21.38 -1.48
C MET A 845 42.11 22.58 -2.35
N GLU A 846 41.92 23.80 -1.84
CA GLU A 846 42.26 25.04 -2.55
C GLU A 846 43.74 25.09 -2.96
N ALA A 847 44.64 24.71 -2.04
CA ALA A 847 46.09 24.70 -2.26
C ALA A 847 46.58 23.55 -3.16
N PHE A 848 45.74 22.54 -3.41
CA PHE A 848 46.03 21.47 -4.37
C PHE A 848 45.53 21.83 -5.78
N LEU A 849 44.36 22.47 -5.86
CA LEU A 849 43.78 22.99 -7.10
C LEU A 849 44.53 24.21 -7.66
N SER A 850 45.37 24.88 -6.85
CA SER A 850 46.23 25.98 -7.27
C SER A 850 47.68 25.55 -7.56
N LEU A 851 47.92 24.27 -7.84
CA LEU A 851 49.24 23.78 -8.26
C LEU A 851 49.38 23.90 -9.78
N GLU A 852 50.53 24.43 -10.20
CA GLU A 852 51.05 24.44 -11.57
C GLU A 852 52.07 23.29 -11.75
#